data_AF-A0A1V2ZG06-F1
#
_entry.id   AF-A0A1V2ZG06-F1
#
_cell.length_a   1.000
_cell.length_b   1.000
_cell.length_c   1.000
_cell.angle_alpha   90.00
_cell.angle_beta   90.00
_cell.angle_gamma   90.00
#
_symmetry.space_group_name_H-M   'P 1'
#
loop_
_entity.id
_entity.type
_entity.pdbx_description
1 polymer ?
#
loop_
_entity_poly.entity_id
_entity_poly.type
_entity_poly.pdbx_seq_one_letter_code
_entity_poly.pdbx_strand_id
1 'polypeptide(L)'
;MSILPRPDRSPGRDARASRRHRGGGRRLLALGALGALLGTAVVPAPSAEAAPTVQAVSVTGADVAAAAQSRNALTFKGFGILSANSTSALLLDYKSQHPEKYWELLETLFGGAHPIMTTVKIEMGNDRNTSTGPNPSTMRSRDEYPNVLREPGFQLAADAQKVAEGDVHVSLLRWSRPTWVTSDADQYVWFKNSVLAAYREYGVMVDSINPDTNETTNPNLNLYKTFSGWLRGDSTGYVSASAGDPSSGFASETEKDLYRSIRTVAADTVGTPPTSFGDALNSPTDSSLRDAVDVVGFHYSTADDANGNLKKFAQTYDKEIWNSEGQATFSNSADRPNNTNADGQGGTGTGMGGANGPLEMSNWVTSGFAKSLRTLNIFQPAIGSFYDGFQYSSKELVSARDPWSGWLYYDGGLAAVEQYTQFAELGWENEDNTAGIWRGIPQASGSALGGGNPPSGASTGASSYTTLAAPDGSDFSTVMVNDSPFPKTYSITASGLQLGSDATMEVWETRAADAGEAYDANYVVPVQELAADAGGTWTVTVKPWSTATATTLDHASAAADGSLTARDGYGSQLPTAPEYTAPGGGRDVLDTDATGAVNGVTTDATLYADDFDYSGAPAIQDYDPATGALSPSDESFLGSRGAKTKPAGTPNVQPEDDGAIPRYTNDTNGAFESVATGDPVRDRVLRQQIGTGMNGSAWNQGDPKTTIGDYRWANYRASVDVLFEAGGTPYATLGAREQGGTANGSNVSAAELKVDATGAWSLLRYGTAVASGRASDTPATAFKSGTGVWNTLAVQVAGSVYTAYLNGVQITSYTDAAPQAAGRVQLGSAFAFTQFDDLRIERVPGFTPYYTTVIDGMHQTSWADVSTPVLRFDSKWTHVNGQGMFEWQRTASKSTGRGASLTYTFTGTGIDVLGSNDGSARLDAIVDGVQVVANAPTWAAGSERTTFTLRGLPAGEHTVTLRTANDAVLNVDAVGIVPAGTDSGASTPPHCGRRSPPPTGSCSRSGPRRRGRRSRASARRPARPSPDPPRSASMRRERPRRSPASPTPLPGSCRRGSAATSATSVSHPAPGPRDCRRRWSSTEPSGRSRGTRARRRRSPPRRSSARRPSPAAPPRRSPRPASSSASPWRCSSLRPTCATSSTPAPPARAPRPRTPR
;
A
#
# COMPACT_ATOMS: atom_id res chain seq x y z
N MET A 1 16.62 5.58 -5.40
CA MET A 1 17.21 4.55 -6.30
C MET A 1 17.28 5.15 -7.70
N SER A 2 18.43 5.15 -8.37
CA SER A 2 18.65 6.05 -9.53
C SER A 2 19.16 5.33 -10.77
N ILE A 3 18.46 5.50 -11.90
CA ILE A 3 18.80 4.87 -13.19
C ILE A 3 19.83 5.75 -13.92
N LEU A 4 21.06 5.25 -14.09
CA LEU A 4 22.11 5.94 -14.85
C LEU A 4 22.08 5.55 -16.34
N PRO A 5 22.07 6.52 -17.28
CA PRO A 5 22.00 6.26 -18.72
C PRO A 5 23.34 5.81 -19.33
N ARG A 6 23.26 5.14 -20.48
CA ARG A 6 24.43 4.70 -21.26
C ARG A 6 25.06 5.88 -22.03
N PRO A 7 26.39 6.05 -22.03
CA PRO A 7 27.09 6.89 -23.00
C PRO A 7 27.36 6.11 -24.30
N ASP A 8 27.13 6.74 -25.46
CA ASP A 8 27.49 6.19 -26.78
C ASP A 8 28.96 6.51 -27.16
N ARG A 9 29.45 5.95 -28.26
CA ARG A 9 30.89 5.86 -28.59
C ARG A 9 31.38 6.86 -29.65
N SER A 10 32.70 7.08 -29.60
CA SER A 10 33.63 7.36 -30.73
C SER A 10 34.00 8.83 -31.00
N PRO A 11 35.13 9.12 -31.70
CA PRO A 11 36.46 8.46 -31.65
C PRO A 11 37.68 9.43 -31.61
N GLY A 12 38.82 9.03 -31.02
CA GLY A 12 39.89 9.96 -30.60
C GLY A 12 41.36 9.78 -31.07
N ARG A 13 41.69 8.81 -31.96
CA ARG A 13 42.99 8.64 -32.68
C ARG A 13 44.31 8.28 -31.93
N ASP A 14 45.16 7.57 -32.69
CA ASP A 14 46.64 7.59 -32.77
C ASP A 14 47.52 7.27 -31.52
N ALA A 15 48.58 6.43 -31.59
CA ALA A 15 49.07 5.58 -32.69
C ALA A 15 50.08 4.47 -32.27
N ARG A 16 50.12 3.40 -33.10
CA ARG A 16 51.26 2.47 -33.43
C ARG A 16 51.79 1.42 -32.42
N ALA A 17 51.76 0.17 -32.91
CA ALA A 17 52.82 -0.86 -32.88
C ALA A 17 53.05 -1.70 -31.58
N SER A 18 53.28 -3.04 -31.63
CA SER A 18 53.14 -3.98 -32.76
C SER A 18 53.04 -5.49 -32.36
N ARG A 19 52.65 -6.32 -33.34
CA ARG A 19 52.95 -7.78 -33.53
C ARG A 19 52.25 -8.86 -32.66
N ARG A 20 51.15 -9.36 -33.26
CA ARG A 20 50.91 -10.76 -33.71
C ARG A 20 50.62 -11.93 -32.72
N HIS A 21 49.42 -12.48 -32.96
CA HIS A 21 49.05 -13.90 -33.16
C HIS A 21 48.41 -14.75 -32.04
N ARG A 22 47.13 -15.07 -32.29
CA ARG A 22 46.47 -16.39 -32.20
C ARG A 22 46.59 -17.18 -30.88
N GLY A 23 45.50 -17.18 -30.12
CA GLY A 23 45.14 -18.25 -29.18
C GLY A 23 43.67 -18.09 -28.81
N GLY A 24 42.88 -19.18 -28.86
CA GLY A 24 41.50 -19.19 -28.37
C GLY A 24 41.41 -20.00 -27.07
N GLY A 25 40.58 -19.56 -26.13
CA GLY A 25 40.38 -20.27 -24.86
C GLY A 25 39.67 -19.40 -23.83
N ARG A 26 38.35 -19.57 -23.69
CA ARG A 26 37.58 -18.98 -22.58
C ARG A 26 37.51 -19.99 -21.43
N ARG A 27 38.09 -19.69 -20.26
CA ARG A 27 37.62 -20.14 -18.93
C ARG A 27 38.32 -19.39 -17.79
N LEU A 28 37.49 -18.85 -16.89
CA LEU A 28 37.65 -18.63 -15.43
C LEU A 28 39.05 -18.41 -14.82
N LEU A 29 39.25 -17.21 -14.26
CA LEU A 29 39.83 -16.82 -12.95
C LEU A 29 39.34 -15.35 -12.76
N ALA A 30 38.74 -14.86 -11.67
CA ALA A 30 38.91 -15.03 -10.21
C ALA A 30 40.04 -14.17 -9.61
N LEU A 31 39.79 -13.64 -8.39
CA LEU A 31 40.49 -12.54 -7.69
C LEU A 31 40.32 -11.15 -8.35
N GLY A 32 40.36 -10.03 -7.61
CA GLY A 32 40.35 -9.87 -6.14
C GLY A 32 41.20 -8.69 -5.61
N ALA A 33 40.53 -7.63 -5.13
CA ALA A 33 41.02 -6.48 -4.33
C ALA A 33 39.77 -5.58 -4.11
N LEU A 34 39.43 -4.99 -2.95
CA LEU A 34 40.15 -4.66 -1.72
C LEU A 34 41.40 -3.79 -1.93
N GLY A 35 41.20 -2.47 -1.94
CA GLY A 35 42.25 -1.46 -1.93
C GLY A 35 41.93 -0.39 -0.88
N ALA A 36 42.39 -0.59 0.35
CA ALA A 36 42.25 0.41 1.40
C ALA A 36 43.21 1.58 1.15
N LEU A 37 42.69 2.80 1.13
CA LEU A 37 43.48 4.02 1.05
C LEU A 37 43.56 4.68 2.43
N LEU A 38 44.65 4.41 3.13
CA LEU A 38 45.10 5.19 4.29
C LEU A 38 45.55 6.59 3.82
N GLY A 39 44.59 7.47 3.58
CA GLY A 39 44.83 8.89 3.38
C GLY A 39 45.15 9.57 4.71
N THR A 40 46.27 10.27 4.79
CA THR A 40 46.63 11.07 5.97
C THR A 40 45.57 12.14 6.23
N ALA A 41 45.08 12.22 7.47
CA ALA A 41 44.05 13.16 7.87
C ALA A 41 44.53 14.62 7.74
N VAL A 42 44.14 15.28 6.64
CA VAL A 42 43.91 16.73 6.67
C VAL A 42 42.57 16.90 7.38
N VAL A 43 42.62 17.31 8.65
CA VAL A 43 41.42 17.72 9.38
C VAL A 43 40.80 18.89 8.59
N PRO A 44 39.56 18.79 8.11
CA PRO A 44 38.87 19.95 7.57
C PRO A 44 38.79 20.98 8.70
N ALA A 45 39.21 22.22 8.44
CA ALA A 45 38.83 23.31 9.35
C ALA A 45 37.30 23.30 9.45
N PRO A 46 36.70 23.51 10.65
CA PRO A 46 35.26 23.50 10.80
C PRO A 46 34.66 24.49 9.78
N SER A 47 33.77 23.99 8.93
CA SER A 47 33.00 24.83 8.00
C SER A 47 32.36 25.93 8.83
N ALA A 48 32.73 27.19 8.56
CA ALA A 48 32.28 28.29 9.37
C ALA A 48 30.74 28.33 9.36
N GLU A 49 30.16 28.23 10.55
CA GLU A 49 28.71 28.29 10.77
C GLU A 49 28.18 29.57 10.11
N ALA A 50 27.39 29.40 9.06
CA ALA A 50 26.79 30.53 8.38
C ALA A 50 25.78 31.17 9.35
N ALA A 51 26.05 32.41 9.75
CA ALA A 51 25.22 33.11 10.73
C ALA A 51 23.73 33.01 10.34
N PRO A 52 22.83 32.71 11.30
CA PRO A 52 21.44 32.35 11.01
C PRO A 52 20.77 33.43 10.17
N THR A 53 20.52 33.10 8.91
CA THR A 53 19.96 34.05 7.94
C THR A 53 18.46 34.09 8.16
N VAL A 54 17.99 35.15 8.83
CA VAL A 54 16.57 35.31 9.16
C VAL A 54 15.74 35.32 7.87
N GLN A 55 14.86 34.32 7.73
CA GLN A 55 14.01 34.17 6.56
C GLN A 55 12.82 35.13 6.67
N ALA A 56 12.87 36.22 5.91
CA ALA A 56 11.74 37.14 5.81
C ALA A 56 10.55 36.48 5.08
N VAL A 57 9.34 36.72 5.60
CA VAL A 57 8.04 36.32 5.03
C VAL A 57 7.12 37.54 5.13
N SER A 58 6.54 37.98 4.02
CA SER A 58 5.67 39.15 3.95
C SER A 58 4.30 38.74 3.46
N VAL A 59 3.28 38.85 4.30
CA VAL A 59 1.88 38.54 3.96
C VAL A 59 1.12 39.85 3.81
N THR A 60 0.58 40.11 2.63
CA THR A 60 -0.14 41.37 2.35
C THR A 60 -1.58 41.10 1.95
N GLY A 61 -2.51 41.93 2.42
CA GLY A 61 -3.92 41.87 2.01
C GLY A 61 -4.13 42.09 0.51
N ALA A 62 -3.17 42.73 -0.18
CA ALA A 62 -3.19 42.84 -1.64
C ALA A 62 -2.88 41.51 -2.34
N ASP A 63 -1.92 40.74 -1.81
CA ASP A 63 -1.59 39.41 -2.34
C ASP A 63 -2.68 38.38 -2.01
N VAL A 64 -3.28 38.45 -0.81
CA VAL A 64 -4.42 37.61 -0.41
C VAL A 64 -5.67 37.92 -1.25
N ALA A 65 -6.05 39.20 -1.41
CA ALA A 65 -7.19 39.59 -2.25
C ALA A 65 -7.00 39.32 -3.75
N ALA A 66 -5.75 39.17 -4.21
CA ALA A 66 -5.44 38.67 -5.55
C ALA A 66 -5.56 37.13 -5.61
N ALA A 67 -5.07 36.41 -4.61
CA ALA A 67 -5.16 34.95 -4.54
C ALA A 67 -6.61 34.45 -4.38
N ALA A 68 -7.46 35.19 -3.66
CA ALA A 68 -8.88 34.90 -3.47
C ALA A 68 -9.70 34.85 -4.78
N GLN A 69 -9.21 35.47 -5.86
CA GLN A 69 -9.83 35.44 -7.18
C GLN A 69 -9.49 34.16 -7.98
N SER A 70 -8.51 33.38 -7.52
CA SER A 70 -8.19 32.06 -8.06
C SER A 70 -9.06 31.03 -7.37
N ARG A 71 -10.10 30.55 -8.05
CA ARG A 71 -11.03 29.54 -7.52
C ARG A 71 -10.43 28.15 -7.59
N ASN A 72 -9.63 27.89 -8.62
CA ASN A 72 -9.12 26.56 -8.91
C ASN A 72 -7.62 26.45 -8.58
N ALA A 73 -6.75 27.34 -9.09
CA ALA A 73 -5.30 27.13 -9.05
C ALA A 73 -4.66 27.24 -7.65
N LEU A 74 -4.96 28.31 -6.89
CA LEU A 74 -4.33 28.62 -5.61
C LEU A 74 -5.08 28.10 -4.37
N THR A 75 -6.36 27.73 -4.52
CA THR A 75 -7.12 26.95 -3.53
C THR A 75 -6.33 25.72 -3.10
N PHE A 76 -6.06 25.56 -1.80
CA PHE A 76 -5.27 24.45 -1.29
C PHE A 76 -6.20 23.30 -0.86
N LYS A 77 -6.14 22.17 -1.58
CA LYS A 77 -7.03 21.02 -1.37
C LYS A 77 -6.58 20.12 -0.23
N GLY A 78 -5.37 20.31 0.28
CA GLY A 78 -4.76 19.39 1.23
C GLY A 78 -4.17 18.16 0.54
N PHE A 79 -4.65 16.98 0.93
CA PHE A 79 -3.93 15.72 0.75
C PHE A 79 -4.85 14.57 0.33
N GLY A 80 -4.28 13.48 -0.16
CA GLY A 80 -5.06 12.34 -0.65
C GLY A 80 -4.36 11.00 -0.60
N ILE A 81 -5.17 9.96 -0.80
CA ILE A 81 -4.76 8.54 -0.80
C ILE A 81 -4.78 8.02 -2.23
N LEU A 82 -3.75 7.27 -2.65
CA LEU A 82 -3.78 6.50 -3.89
C LEU A 82 -3.98 4.99 -3.59
N SER A 83 -5.20 4.50 -3.78
CA SER A 83 -5.57 3.08 -3.79
C SER A 83 -5.11 2.47 -5.11
N ALA A 84 -3.93 1.83 -5.10
CA ALA A 84 -3.29 1.31 -6.30
C ALA A 84 -2.30 0.19 -6.01
N ASN A 85 -1.89 -0.52 -7.05
CA ASN A 85 -0.87 -1.55 -7.04
C ASN A 85 -1.04 -2.63 -5.95
N SER A 86 -2.27 -2.95 -5.54
CA SER A 86 -2.65 -3.83 -4.42
C SER A 86 -2.35 -3.31 -3.00
N THR A 87 -2.08 -2.02 -2.80
CA THR A 87 -1.75 -1.49 -1.45
C THR A 87 -2.93 -1.47 -0.47
N SER A 88 -4.16 -1.66 -0.96
CA SER A 88 -5.40 -1.70 -0.16
C SER A 88 -6.03 -3.10 -0.09
N ALA A 89 -5.29 -4.17 -0.44
CA ALA A 89 -5.83 -5.53 -0.56
C ALA A 89 -6.50 -6.06 0.73
N LEU A 90 -5.93 -5.75 1.90
CA LEU A 90 -6.42 -6.21 3.21
C LEU A 90 -7.41 -5.22 3.87
N LEU A 91 -7.68 -4.07 3.24
CA LEU A 91 -8.39 -2.96 3.89
C LEU A 91 -9.87 -3.30 4.18
N LEU A 92 -10.52 -4.02 3.27
CA LEU A 92 -11.90 -4.47 3.46
C LEU A 92 -12.01 -5.61 4.48
N ASP A 93 -10.91 -6.28 4.83
CA ASP A 93 -10.92 -7.28 5.89
C ASP A 93 -11.10 -6.61 7.26
N TYR A 94 -10.46 -5.45 7.52
CA TYR A 94 -10.74 -4.62 8.70
C TYR A 94 -12.24 -4.28 8.78
N LYS A 95 -12.85 -3.78 7.69
CA LYS A 95 -14.31 -3.47 7.62
C LYS A 95 -15.21 -4.66 8.01
N SER A 96 -14.73 -5.89 7.81
CA SER A 96 -15.49 -7.13 8.07
C SER A 96 -15.13 -7.88 9.37
N GLN A 97 -13.98 -7.58 9.99
CA GLN A 97 -13.48 -8.32 11.17
C GLN A 97 -13.34 -7.44 12.41
N HIS A 98 -12.98 -6.16 12.22
CA HIS A 98 -12.84 -5.11 13.25
C HIS A 98 -13.44 -3.80 12.71
N PRO A 99 -14.76 -3.76 12.42
CA PRO A 99 -15.41 -2.62 11.77
C PRO A 99 -15.18 -1.30 12.52
N GLU A 100 -15.17 -1.32 13.85
CA GLU A 100 -14.87 -0.14 14.67
C GLU A 100 -13.48 0.44 14.38
N LYS A 101 -12.47 -0.39 14.09
CA LYS A 101 -11.13 0.07 13.67
C LYS A 101 -11.07 0.52 12.21
N TYR A 102 -11.95 0.01 11.36
CA TYR A 102 -12.10 0.54 10.00
C TYR A 102 -12.71 1.95 10.00
N TRP A 103 -13.73 2.19 10.83
CA TRP A 103 -14.37 3.51 10.91
C TRP A 103 -13.52 4.53 11.69
N GLU A 104 -12.85 4.14 12.78
CA GLU A 104 -11.84 4.97 13.47
C GLU A 104 -10.76 5.49 12.49
N LEU A 105 -10.30 4.64 11.56
CA LEU A 105 -9.35 5.01 10.51
C LEU A 105 -9.94 6.01 9.52
N LEU A 106 -11.21 5.85 9.11
CA LEU A 106 -11.85 6.78 8.19
C LEU A 106 -12.14 8.13 8.84
N GLU A 107 -12.63 8.15 10.08
CA GLU A 107 -12.85 9.40 10.84
C GLU A 107 -11.53 10.15 11.06
N THR A 108 -10.45 9.45 11.45
CA THR A 108 -9.10 10.05 11.62
C THR A 108 -8.59 10.70 10.32
N LEU A 109 -8.90 10.14 9.15
CA LEU A 109 -8.36 10.62 7.88
C LEU A 109 -9.27 11.61 7.14
N PHE A 110 -10.60 11.46 7.22
CA PHE A 110 -11.56 12.21 6.41
C PHE A 110 -12.62 12.96 7.23
N GLY A 111 -12.73 12.70 8.54
CA GLY A 111 -13.78 13.26 9.39
C GLY A 111 -13.44 14.63 10.00
N GLY A 112 -14.48 15.28 10.52
CA GLY A 112 -14.40 16.58 11.19
C GLY A 112 -14.16 17.77 10.25
N ALA A 113 -14.11 18.97 10.82
CA ALA A 113 -13.93 20.23 10.10
C ALA A 113 -12.52 20.44 9.53
N HIS A 114 -11.50 19.69 9.98
CA HIS A 114 -10.09 19.84 9.58
C HIS A 114 -9.48 18.51 9.06
N PRO A 115 -10.11 17.88 8.05
CA PRO A 115 -9.78 16.52 7.64
C PRO A 115 -8.36 16.43 7.06
N ILE A 116 -7.65 15.35 7.39
CA ILE A 116 -6.27 15.13 6.94
C ILE A 116 -6.22 14.85 5.42
N MET A 117 -7.23 14.16 4.89
CA MET A 117 -7.36 13.72 3.51
C MET A 117 -8.69 14.21 2.91
N THR A 118 -8.66 14.67 1.67
CA THR A 118 -9.81 15.24 0.94
C THR A 118 -10.02 14.58 -0.43
N THR A 119 -9.22 13.57 -0.75
CA THR A 119 -9.13 12.98 -2.09
C THR A 119 -8.83 11.48 -2.03
N VAL A 120 -9.58 10.68 -2.80
CA VAL A 120 -9.26 9.26 -3.07
C VAL A 120 -8.97 9.08 -4.55
N LYS A 121 -7.71 8.76 -4.87
CA LYS A 121 -7.27 8.40 -6.23
C LYS A 121 -7.23 6.87 -6.35
N ILE A 122 -7.78 6.32 -7.42
CA ILE A 122 -7.98 4.86 -7.60
C ILE A 122 -7.32 4.40 -8.90
N GLU A 123 -6.65 3.25 -8.84
CA GLU A 123 -6.20 2.53 -10.03
C GLU A 123 -7.35 1.77 -10.69
N MET A 124 -7.60 2.08 -11.97
CA MET A 124 -8.36 1.20 -12.85
C MET A 124 -7.49 -0.04 -13.17
N GLY A 125 -7.70 -1.10 -12.39
CA GLY A 125 -6.90 -2.33 -12.42
C GLY A 125 -7.13 -3.23 -13.65
N ASN A 126 -6.18 -4.15 -13.88
CA ASN A 126 -6.25 -5.11 -15.00
C ASN A 126 -5.85 -6.55 -14.61
N ASP A 127 -5.95 -6.92 -13.33
CA ASP A 127 -5.57 -8.24 -12.79
C ASP A 127 -4.09 -8.62 -13.05
N ARG A 128 -3.22 -7.61 -13.20
CA ARG A 128 -1.78 -7.74 -13.43
C ARG A 128 -1.02 -6.87 -12.46
N ASN A 129 0.14 -7.33 -12.02
CA ASN A 129 0.96 -6.56 -11.08
C ASN A 129 1.40 -5.22 -11.68
N THR A 130 1.01 -4.11 -11.05
CA THR A 130 1.36 -2.75 -11.47
C THR A 130 2.37 -2.07 -10.56
N SER A 131 2.63 -2.61 -9.35
CA SER A 131 3.90 -2.37 -8.63
C SER A 131 4.16 -3.39 -7.52
N THR A 132 3.25 -3.51 -6.54
CA THR A 132 3.37 -4.45 -5.40
C THR A 132 2.59 -5.73 -5.69
N GLY A 133 1.33 -5.57 -6.10
CA GLY A 133 0.47 -6.59 -6.67
C GLY A 133 -0.42 -5.98 -7.77
N PRO A 134 -1.52 -6.66 -8.14
CA PRO A 134 -2.55 -6.15 -9.03
C PRO A 134 -3.63 -5.37 -8.25
N ASN A 135 -4.25 -4.40 -8.92
CA ASN A 135 -5.66 -4.09 -8.66
C ASN A 135 -6.52 -4.95 -9.61
N PRO A 136 -7.65 -5.49 -9.14
CA PRO A 136 -8.53 -6.32 -9.96
C PRO A 136 -9.20 -5.48 -11.05
N SER A 137 -9.55 -6.12 -12.16
CA SER A 137 -10.26 -5.41 -13.21
C SER A 137 -11.75 -5.29 -12.92
N THR A 138 -12.29 -4.08 -13.10
CA THR A 138 -13.74 -3.87 -13.18
C THR A 138 -14.35 -4.57 -14.39
N MET A 139 -13.59 -4.76 -15.47
CA MET A 139 -14.03 -5.36 -16.73
C MET A 139 -12.90 -6.20 -17.38
N ARG A 140 -12.97 -7.52 -17.23
CA ARG A 140 -12.13 -8.54 -17.87
C ARG A 140 -12.52 -8.80 -19.32
N SER A 141 -13.77 -8.54 -19.69
CA SER A 141 -14.24 -8.52 -21.07
C SER A 141 -14.86 -7.17 -21.45
N ARG A 142 -15.00 -6.91 -22.76
CA ARG A 142 -15.62 -5.70 -23.32
C ARG A 142 -17.09 -5.54 -22.90
N ASP A 143 -17.75 -6.64 -22.57
CA ASP A 143 -19.21 -6.71 -22.42
C ASP A 143 -19.66 -7.10 -20.99
N GLU A 144 -18.71 -7.35 -20.09
CA GLU A 144 -18.94 -7.59 -18.66
C GLU A 144 -19.59 -6.36 -17.99
N TYR A 145 -20.53 -6.60 -17.06
CA TYR A 145 -21.02 -5.55 -16.17
C TYR A 145 -19.93 -5.13 -15.17
N PRO A 146 -19.54 -3.84 -15.10
CA PRO A 146 -18.40 -3.41 -14.30
C PRO A 146 -18.52 -3.78 -12.83
N ASN A 147 -17.67 -4.70 -12.36
CA ASN A 147 -17.70 -5.17 -10.98
C ASN A 147 -16.86 -4.26 -10.08
N VAL A 148 -17.40 -3.07 -9.78
CA VAL A 148 -16.75 -2.04 -8.96
C VAL A 148 -16.52 -2.48 -7.51
N LEU A 149 -17.31 -3.44 -7.02
CA LEU A 149 -17.17 -4.10 -5.70
C LEU A 149 -15.90 -4.95 -5.57
N ARG A 150 -15.17 -5.20 -6.67
CA ARG A 150 -13.82 -5.81 -6.62
C ARG A 150 -12.74 -4.81 -6.22
N GLU A 151 -12.92 -3.50 -6.44
CA GLU A 151 -11.86 -2.51 -6.25
C GLU A 151 -12.06 -1.76 -4.91
N PRO A 152 -11.19 -1.99 -3.90
CA PRO A 152 -11.34 -1.38 -2.58
C PRO A 152 -11.37 0.15 -2.59
N GLY A 153 -10.78 0.80 -3.59
CA GLY A 153 -10.77 2.25 -3.74
C GLY A 153 -12.16 2.88 -3.88
N PHE A 154 -13.13 2.21 -4.54
CA PHE A 154 -14.50 2.75 -4.64
C PHE A 154 -15.24 2.64 -3.31
N GLN A 155 -15.10 1.51 -2.60
CA GLN A 155 -15.65 1.34 -1.26
C GLN A 155 -15.04 2.33 -0.26
N LEU A 156 -13.72 2.54 -0.33
CA LEU A 156 -12.99 3.53 0.47
C LEU A 156 -13.52 4.96 0.23
N ALA A 157 -13.71 5.36 -1.03
CA ALA A 157 -14.29 6.67 -1.34
C ALA A 157 -15.74 6.81 -0.83
N ALA A 158 -16.55 5.77 -1.00
CA ALA A 158 -17.94 5.74 -0.55
C ALA A 158 -18.10 5.79 0.97
N ASP A 159 -17.20 5.15 1.72
CA ASP A 159 -17.22 5.18 3.17
C ASP A 159 -16.55 6.45 3.74
N ALA A 160 -15.49 6.97 3.11
CA ALA A 160 -14.91 8.27 3.44
C ALA A 160 -15.92 9.41 3.28
N GLN A 161 -16.73 9.40 2.21
CA GLN A 161 -17.76 10.42 1.99
C GLN A 161 -18.89 10.41 3.03
N LYS A 162 -19.04 9.34 3.82
CA LYS A 162 -20.02 9.29 4.95
C LYS A 162 -19.53 10.04 6.19
N VAL A 163 -18.22 10.07 6.43
CA VAL A 163 -17.64 10.69 7.63
C VAL A 163 -17.16 12.12 7.40
N ALA A 164 -16.91 12.52 6.15
CA ALA A 164 -16.49 13.86 5.78
C ALA A 164 -17.61 14.91 5.90
N GLU A 165 -17.28 16.10 6.41
CA GLU A 165 -18.19 17.26 6.44
C GLU A 165 -18.33 17.93 5.06
N GLY A 166 -17.41 17.65 4.12
CA GLY A 166 -17.42 18.15 2.74
C GLY A 166 -17.20 17.05 1.68
N ASP A 167 -17.06 17.47 0.42
CA ASP A 167 -16.92 16.54 -0.71
C ASP A 167 -15.53 15.88 -0.77
N VAL A 168 -15.50 14.54 -0.83
CA VAL A 168 -14.29 13.72 -0.99
C VAL A 168 -14.06 13.46 -2.49
N HIS A 169 -13.18 14.24 -3.11
CA HIS A 169 -12.92 14.16 -4.55
C HIS A 169 -12.37 12.80 -4.97
N VAL A 170 -12.99 12.17 -5.96
CA VAL A 170 -12.56 10.88 -6.50
C VAL A 170 -11.86 11.04 -7.85
N SER A 171 -10.67 10.46 -7.99
CA SER A 171 -9.89 10.52 -9.22
C SER A 171 -9.45 9.16 -9.75
N LEU A 172 -9.66 8.88 -11.04
CA LEU A 172 -9.20 7.64 -11.69
C LEU A 172 -7.94 7.82 -12.53
N LEU A 173 -7.11 6.78 -12.58
CA LEU A 173 -5.95 6.65 -13.47
C LEU A 173 -5.76 5.17 -13.89
N ARG A 174 -4.90 4.87 -14.86
CA ARG A 174 -4.45 3.48 -15.13
C ARG A 174 -2.95 3.35 -15.41
N TRP A 175 -2.31 2.34 -14.81
CA TRP A 175 -0.98 1.89 -15.26
C TRP A 175 -1.14 1.09 -16.56
N SER A 176 -1.82 -0.06 -16.50
CA SER A 176 -1.99 -0.99 -17.61
C SER A 176 -3.43 -1.04 -18.14
N ARG A 177 -3.66 -1.80 -19.22
CA ARG A 177 -4.97 -2.03 -19.85
C ARG A 177 -5.35 -3.54 -19.74
N PRO A 178 -6.64 -3.88 -19.52
CA PRO A 178 -7.15 -5.23 -19.77
C PRO A 178 -6.97 -5.64 -21.24
N THR A 179 -6.90 -6.94 -21.55
CA THR A 179 -6.50 -7.41 -22.90
C THR A 179 -7.49 -7.05 -24.01
N TRP A 180 -8.76 -6.81 -23.68
CA TRP A 180 -9.77 -6.35 -24.65
C TRP A 180 -9.66 -4.86 -24.99
N VAL A 181 -8.96 -4.06 -24.19
CA VAL A 181 -8.88 -2.59 -24.35
C VAL A 181 -7.80 -2.24 -25.38
N THR A 182 -8.11 -2.51 -26.66
CA THR A 182 -7.14 -2.38 -27.77
C THR A 182 -6.94 -0.95 -28.26
N SER A 183 -7.92 -0.07 -28.03
CA SER A 183 -7.94 1.30 -28.53
C SER A 183 -8.32 2.31 -27.44
N ASP A 184 -8.12 3.61 -27.73
CA ASP A 184 -8.51 4.69 -26.81
C ASP A 184 -10.04 4.81 -26.67
N ALA A 185 -10.81 4.36 -27.68
CA ALA A 185 -12.27 4.28 -27.61
C ALA A 185 -12.73 3.12 -26.70
N ASP A 186 -12.04 1.97 -26.75
CA ASP A 186 -12.28 0.88 -25.79
C ASP A 186 -11.98 1.34 -24.36
N GLN A 187 -10.89 2.11 -24.18
CA GLN A 187 -10.51 2.63 -22.87
C GLN A 187 -11.54 3.66 -22.36
N TYR A 188 -12.09 4.50 -23.24
CA TYR A 188 -13.18 5.40 -22.87
C TYR A 188 -14.41 4.62 -22.39
N VAL A 189 -14.83 3.55 -23.10
CA VAL A 189 -15.95 2.70 -22.65
C VAL A 189 -15.66 2.04 -21.30
N TRP A 190 -14.44 1.52 -21.10
CA TRP A 190 -14.04 0.88 -19.84
C TRP A 190 -14.16 1.82 -18.63
N PHE A 191 -13.57 3.02 -18.72
CA PHE A 191 -13.68 4.03 -17.67
C PHE A 191 -15.14 4.46 -17.49
N LYS A 192 -15.82 4.81 -18.59
CA LYS A 192 -17.20 5.29 -18.60
C LYS A 192 -18.19 4.33 -17.92
N ASN A 193 -18.18 3.06 -18.32
CA ASN A 193 -19.09 2.08 -17.74
C ASN A 193 -18.77 1.87 -16.25
N SER A 194 -17.49 1.83 -15.87
CA SER A 194 -17.06 1.67 -14.48
C SER A 194 -17.45 2.86 -13.59
N VAL A 195 -17.29 4.10 -14.07
CA VAL A 195 -17.72 5.33 -13.38
C VAL A 195 -19.23 5.34 -13.14
N LEU A 196 -20.01 5.00 -14.16
CA LEU A 196 -21.47 4.96 -14.05
C LEU A 196 -21.94 3.80 -13.14
N ALA A 197 -21.24 2.66 -13.14
CA ALA A 197 -21.50 1.58 -12.19
C ALA A 197 -21.17 1.98 -10.74
N ALA A 198 -20.04 2.67 -10.51
CA ALA A 198 -19.65 3.17 -9.18
C ALA A 198 -20.68 4.16 -8.62
N TYR A 199 -21.12 5.12 -9.42
CA TYR A 199 -22.18 6.06 -9.02
C TYR A 199 -23.50 5.37 -8.69
N ARG A 200 -23.89 4.34 -9.46
CA ARG A 200 -25.14 3.58 -9.24
C ARG A 200 -25.09 2.63 -8.04
N GLU A 201 -23.90 2.14 -7.68
CA GLU A 201 -23.68 1.21 -6.57
C GLU A 201 -23.45 1.95 -5.24
N TYR A 202 -22.65 3.03 -5.26
CA TYR A 202 -22.17 3.73 -4.08
C TYR A 202 -22.68 5.17 -3.92
N GLY A 203 -23.33 5.75 -4.93
CA GLY A 203 -23.75 7.16 -4.93
C GLY A 203 -22.63 8.17 -5.25
N VAL A 204 -21.37 7.73 -5.30
CA VAL A 204 -20.19 8.59 -5.54
C VAL A 204 -19.86 8.67 -7.03
N MET A 205 -19.82 9.90 -7.57
CA MET A 205 -19.32 10.15 -8.93
C MET A 205 -17.80 10.29 -8.91
N VAL A 206 -17.14 10.05 -10.05
CA VAL A 206 -15.72 10.33 -10.21
C VAL A 206 -15.53 11.76 -10.71
N ASP A 207 -14.91 12.62 -9.92
CA ASP A 207 -14.70 14.03 -10.25
C ASP A 207 -13.61 14.28 -11.29
N SER A 208 -12.59 13.41 -11.37
CA SER A 208 -11.54 13.56 -12.38
C SER A 208 -10.93 12.27 -12.92
N ILE A 209 -10.48 12.30 -14.17
CA ILE A 209 -9.87 11.15 -14.86
C ILE A 209 -8.56 11.57 -15.54
N ASN A 210 -7.48 10.81 -15.31
CA ASN A 210 -6.35 10.76 -16.23
C ASN A 210 -6.53 9.61 -17.24
N PRO A 211 -6.69 9.90 -18.56
CA PRO A 211 -6.85 8.88 -19.58
C PRO A 211 -5.50 8.29 -20.07
N ASP A 212 -4.36 8.92 -19.77
CA ASP A 212 -3.05 8.46 -20.22
C ASP A 212 -2.47 7.37 -19.29
N THR A 213 -1.18 7.10 -19.42
CA THR A 213 -0.44 6.09 -18.67
C THR A 213 0.21 6.72 -17.45
N ASN A 214 0.04 6.12 -16.27
CA ASN A 214 0.81 6.53 -15.09
C ASN A 214 2.32 6.43 -15.38
N GLU A 215 3.10 7.34 -14.80
CA GLU A 215 4.55 7.51 -15.06
C GLU A 215 4.91 7.73 -16.55
N THR A 216 4.00 8.29 -17.38
CA THR A 216 4.33 8.59 -18.78
C THR A 216 5.47 9.62 -18.89
N THR A 217 6.40 9.40 -19.82
CA THR A 217 7.44 10.38 -20.18
C THR A 217 7.08 11.18 -21.43
N ASN A 218 5.98 10.83 -22.11
CA ASN A 218 5.56 11.39 -23.39
C ASN A 218 4.02 11.54 -23.40
N PRO A 219 3.46 12.61 -22.82
CA PRO A 219 2.01 12.81 -22.72
C PRO A 219 1.32 12.75 -24.08
N ASN A 220 0.20 12.02 -24.19
CA ASN A 220 -0.56 11.87 -25.42
C ASN A 220 -1.51 13.06 -25.63
N LEU A 221 -0.98 14.16 -26.18
CA LEU A 221 -1.72 15.41 -26.46
C LEU A 221 -3.03 15.21 -27.24
N ASN A 222 -3.16 14.17 -28.08
CA ASN A 222 -4.41 13.91 -28.79
C ASN A 222 -5.44 13.18 -27.92
N LEU A 223 -5.00 12.31 -27.01
CA LEU A 223 -5.88 11.57 -26.12
C LEU A 223 -6.61 12.50 -25.16
N TYR A 224 -5.94 13.44 -24.50
CA TYR A 224 -6.61 14.42 -23.63
C TYR A 224 -7.68 15.22 -24.39
N LYS A 225 -7.33 15.78 -25.56
CA LYS A 225 -8.27 16.49 -26.45
C LYS A 225 -9.50 15.65 -26.83
N THR A 226 -9.27 14.37 -27.14
CA THR A 226 -10.33 13.45 -27.59
C THR A 226 -11.22 12.99 -26.43
N PHE A 227 -10.61 12.58 -25.33
CA PHE A 227 -11.29 12.03 -24.14
C PHE A 227 -12.08 13.10 -23.38
N SER A 228 -11.51 14.31 -23.22
CA SER A 228 -12.23 15.47 -22.66
C SER A 228 -13.45 15.85 -23.51
N GLY A 229 -13.30 15.78 -24.85
CA GLY A 229 -14.39 15.98 -25.80
C GLY A 229 -15.47 14.88 -25.75
N TRP A 230 -15.09 13.63 -25.47
CA TRP A 230 -16.03 12.53 -25.25
C TRP A 230 -16.83 12.71 -23.96
N LEU A 231 -16.16 12.91 -22.80
CA LEU A 231 -16.81 13.12 -21.49
C LEU A 231 -17.89 14.21 -21.55
N ARG A 232 -17.47 15.44 -21.88
CA ARG A 232 -18.33 16.63 -21.88
C ARG A 232 -19.41 16.58 -22.98
N GLY A 233 -19.17 15.81 -24.03
CA GLY A 233 -20.09 15.63 -25.14
C GLY A 233 -21.10 14.48 -24.96
N ASP A 234 -20.90 13.58 -24.00
CA ASP A 234 -21.57 12.28 -23.99
C ASP A 234 -23.09 12.41 -23.80
N SER A 235 -23.86 12.01 -24.80
CA SER A 235 -25.32 11.93 -24.76
C SER A 235 -25.85 10.49 -24.71
N THR A 236 -24.95 9.51 -24.59
CA THR A 236 -25.23 8.09 -24.79
C THR A 236 -25.26 7.28 -23.52
N GLY A 237 -24.52 7.68 -22.47
CA GLY A 237 -24.46 6.96 -21.20
C GLY A 237 -23.92 5.54 -21.34
N TYR A 238 -24.09 4.71 -20.32
CA TYR A 238 -23.52 3.37 -20.21
C TYR A 238 -23.69 2.55 -21.51
N VAL A 239 -22.57 2.02 -22.02
CA VAL A 239 -22.49 1.35 -23.32
C VAL A 239 -22.56 -0.16 -23.12
N SER A 240 -23.77 -0.71 -23.22
CA SER A 240 -24.03 -2.15 -23.10
C SER A 240 -23.66 -2.95 -24.35
N ALA A 241 -23.67 -4.27 -24.21
CA ALA A 241 -23.51 -5.24 -25.30
C ALA A 241 -24.83 -5.56 -26.04
N SER A 242 -25.99 -5.21 -25.46
CA SER A 242 -27.29 -5.62 -25.98
C SER A 242 -28.36 -4.54 -25.83
N ALA A 243 -29.20 -4.39 -26.86
CA ALA A 243 -30.24 -3.35 -26.94
C ALA A 243 -31.42 -3.53 -25.96
N GLY A 244 -31.33 -4.47 -25.01
CA GLY A 244 -32.31 -4.71 -23.94
C GLY A 244 -31.71 -4.73 -22.53
N ASP A 245 -30.40 -4.48 -22.39
CA ASP A 245 -29.76 -4.34 -21.07
C ASP A 245 -30.27 -3.06 -20.37
N PRO A 246 -30.94 -3.14 -19.22
CA PRO A 246 -31.49 -1.96 -18.53
C PRO A 246 -30.41 -1.04 -17.96
N SER A 247 -29.15 -1.49 -17.89
CA SER A 247 -28.03 -0.63 -17.52
C SER A 247 -27.71 0.42 -18.62
N SER A 248 -28.17 0.21 -19.86
CA SER A 248 -27.91 1.08 -21.02
C SER A 248 -28.36 2.53 -20.80
N GLY A 249 -27.54 3.49 -21.24
CA GLY A 249 -27.89 4.90 -21.14
C GLY A 249 -27.45 5.57 -19.84
N PHE A 250 -27.93 6.80 -19.63
CA PHE A 250 -27.87 7.45 -18.32
C PHE A 250 -29.15 7.17 -17.55
N ALA A 251 -29.05 6.85 -16.26
CA ALA A 251 -30.20 6.53 -15.41
C ALA A 251 -31.02 7.78 -15.04
N SER A 252 -30.41 8.97 -15.10
CA SER A 252 -31.07 10.26 -14.89
C SER A 252 -30.32 11.39 -15.60
N GLU A 253 -30.97 12.55 -15.73
CA GLU A 253 -30.31 13.76 -16.23
C GLU A 253 -29.22 14.25 -15.26
N THR A 254 -29.43 14.07 -13.94
CA THR A 254 -28.42 14.34 -12.90
C THR A 254 -27.17 13.49 -13.07
N GLU A 255 -27.31 12.17 -13.29
CA GLU A 255 -26.18 11.28 -13.58
C GLU A 255 -25.43 11.73 -14.85
N LYS A 256 -26.16 12.13 -15.89
CA LYS A 256 -25.59 12.63 -17.14
C LYS A 256 -24.79 13.92 -16.95
N ASP A 257 -25.31 14.86 -16.16
CA ASP A 257 -24.68 16.16 -15.99
C ASP A 257 -23.48 16.06 -15.04
N LEU A 258 -23.56 15.25 -13.97
CA LEU A 258 -22.40 14.86 -13.13
C LEU A 258 -21.32 14.13 -13.94
N TYR A 259 -21.69 13.23 -14.85
CA TYR A 259 -20.75 12.56 -15.74
C TYR A 259 -20.09 13.51 -16.76
N ARG A 260 -20.72 14.65 -17.05
CA ARG A 260 -20.19 15.68 -17.98
C ARG A 260 -19.32 16.73 -17.31
N SER A 261 -19.44 16.93 -16.00
CA SER A 261 -18.56 17.80 -15.21
C SER A 261 -17.19 17.17 -14.92
N ILE A 262 -17.02 15.86 -15.13
CA ILE A 262 -15.78 15.12 -14.89
C ILE A 262 -14.58 15.81 -15.55
N ARG A 263 -13.59 16.16 -14.72
CA ARG A 263 -12.43 16.95 -15.09
C ARG A 263 -11.31 16.07 -15.67
N THR A 264 -10.60 16.60 -16.66
CA THR A 264 -9.52 15.88 -17.33
C THR A 264 -8.16 16.21 -16.71
N VAL A 265 -7.52 15.21 -16.10
CA VAL A 265 -6.15 15.29 -15.59
C VAL A 265 -5.18 14.91 -16.70
N ALA A 266 -4.13 15.70 -16.87
CA ALA A 266 -2.89 15.28 -17.51
C ALA A 266 -1.76 15.44 -16.48
N ALA A 267 -0.58 14.85 -16.61
CA ALA A 267 -0.28 13.65 -17.39
C ALA A 267 0.09 12.46 -16.50
N ASP A 268 0.22 12.67 -15.17
CA ASP A 268 0.89 11.74 -14.25
C ASP A 268 2.29 11.35 -14.76
N THR A 269 3.09 12.35 -15.15
CA THR A 269 4.46 12.11 -15.63
C THR A 269 5.39 11.78 -14.48
N VAL A 270 6.30 10.82 -14.71
CA VAL A 270 7.43 10.59 -13.80
C VAL A 270 8.44 11.74 -13.96
N GLY A 271 8.53 12.59 -12.93
CA GLY A 271 9.24 13.86 -12.99
C GLY A 271 8.44 14.98 -13.67
N THR A 272 9.04 16.16 -13.77
CA THR A 272 8.42 17.34 -14.40
C THR A 272 8.04 17.06 -15.87
N PRO A 273 6.82 17.43 -16.33
CA PRO A 273 6.39 17.24 -17.71
C PRO A 273 7.37 17.85 -18.73
N PRO A 274 7.50 17.27 -19.95
CA PRO A 274 8.36 17.84 -20.99
C PRO A 274 7.96 19.27 -21.36
N THR A 275 8.93 20.17 -21.55
CA THR A 275 8.65 21.59 -21.86
C THR A 275 7.75 21.79 -23.09
N SER A 276 7.81 20.90 -24.08
CA SER A 276 6.93 20.94 -25.25
C SER A 276 5.44 20.67 -24.94
N PHE A 277 5.12 20.04 -23.81
CA PHE A 277 3.74 19.92 -23.30
C PHE A 277 3.31 21.21 -22.59
N GLY A 278 4.19 21.79 -21.76
CA GLY A 278 3.97 23.10 -21.13
C GLY A 278 3.75 24.22 -22.16
N ASP A 279 4.57 24.27 -23.20
CA ASP A 279 4.47 25.22 -24.32
C ASP A 279 3.15 25.06 -25.09
N ALA A 280 2.64 23.82 -25.20
CA ALA A 280 1.37 23.53 -25.87
C ALA A 280 0.15 23.95 -25.03
N LEU A 281 0.18 23.78 -23.70
CA LEU A 281 -0.83 24.33 -22.79
C LEU A 281 -0.85 25.86 -22.82
N ASN A 282 0.33 26.47 -22.87
CA ASN A 282 0.53 27.91 -22.84
C ASN A 282 0.51 28.57 -24.24
N SER A 283 0.06 27.84 -25.25
CA SER A 283 0.00 28.29 -26.64
C SER A 283 -0.98 29.47 -26.80
N PRO A 284 -0.54 30.59 -27.43
CA PRO A 284 -1.40 31.74 -27.72
C PRO A 284 -2.21 31.58 -29.02
N THR A 285 -1.97 30.53 -29.80
CA THR A 285 -2.59 30.31 -31.13
C THR A 285 -3.35 28.98 -31.28
N ASP A 286 -3.19 28.05 -30.33
CA ASP A 286 -4.01 26.85 -30.19
C ASP A 286 -4.37 26.68 -28.72
N SER A 287 -5.62 26.93 -28.35
CA SER A 287 -6.10 26.72 -26.98
C SER A 287 -6.47 25.27 -26.69
N SER A 288 -6.65 24.44 -27.71
CA SER A 288 -7.42 23.19 -27.60
C SER A 288 -6.81 22.12 -26.69
N LEU A 289 -5.52 22.22 -26.31
CA LEU A 289 -4.94 21.36 -25.26
C LEU A 289 -5.30 21.88 -23.85
N ARG A 290 -5.16 23.18 -23.62
CA ARG A 290 -5.55 23.85 -22.36
C ARG A 290 -7.04 23.74 -22.10
N ASP A 291 -7.85 23.85 -23.15
CA ASP A 291 -9.31 23.72 -23.02
C ASP A 291 -9.72 22.27 -22.64
N ALA A 292 -8.86 21.28 -22.92
CA ALA A 292 -9.06 19.85 -22.68
C ALA A 292 -8.21 19.27 -21.52
N VAL A 293 -7.56 20.14 -20.73
CA VAL A 293 -6.76 19.75 -19.55
C VAL A 293 -7.14 20.69 -18.41
N ASP A 294 -7.71 20.13 -17.36
CA ASP A 294 -8.24 20.88 -16.21
C ASP A 294 -7.28 20.91 -15.02
N VAL A 295 -6.28 20.02 -15.05
CA VAL A 295 -5.30 19.74 -14.00
C VAL A 295 -4.01 19.24 -14.65
N VAL A 296 -2.85 19.70 -14.16
CA VAL A 296 -1.53 19.10 -14.44
C VAL A 296 -0.97 18.41 -13.20
N GLY A 297 -1.24 17.12 -13.06
CA GLY A 297 -0.59 16.20 -12.13
C GLY A 297 0.72 15.65 -12.68
N PHE A 298 1.75 15.62 -11.84
CA PHE A 298 3.02 14.94 -12.10
C PHE A 298 3.68 14.45 -10.80
N HIS A 299 4.66 13.56 -10.92
CA HIS A 299 5.23 12.81 -9.80
C HIS A 299 6.67 13.18 -9.53
N TYR A 300 7.12 12.94 -8.29
CA TYR A 300 8.54 12.83 -7.94
C TYR A 300 9.47 13.95 -8.47
N SER A 301 8.96 15.18 -8.60
CA SER A 301 9.72 16.41 -8.87
C SER A 301 8.96 17.60 -8.32
N THR A 302 9.65 18.59 -7.76
CA THR A 302 9.01 19.85 -7.30
C THR A 302 9.15 20.98 -8.31
N ALA A 303 10.07 20.87 -9.26
CA ALA A 303 10.37 21.91 -10.23
C ALA A 303 9.27 22.11 -11.30
N ASP A 304 9.01 23.36 -11.65
CA ASP A 304 8.41 23.75 -12.93
C ASP A 304 9.36 23.38 -14.11
N ASP A 305 8.86 23.45 -15.33
CA ASP A 305 9.67 23.24 -16.53
C ASP A 305 10.63 24.43 -16.80
N ALA A 306 11.53 24.24 -17.78
CA ALA A 306 12.55 25.23 -18.12
C ALA A 306 12.02 26.60 -18.62
N ASN A 307 10.72 26.70 -18.94
CA ASN A 307 10.06 27.92 -19.41
C ASN A 307 9.11 28.54 -18.36
N GLY A 308 8.91 27.89 -17.19
CA GLY A 308 7.96 28.31 -16.17
C GLY A 308 6.49 28.07 -16.55
N ASN A 309 6.24 27.07 -17.41
CA ASN A 309 4.92 26.87 -18.01
C ASN A 309 3.85 26.40 -17.02
N LEU A 310 4.20 25.69 -15.93
CA LEU A 310 3.21 25.19 -14.97
C LEU A 310 2.70 26.33 -14.10
N LYS A 311 3.59 27.18 -13.56
CA LYS A 311 3.18 28.41 -12.87
C LYS A 311 2.39 29.33 -13.79
N LYS A 312 2.83 29.50 -15.04
CA LYS A 312 2.10 30.30 -16.03
C LYS A 312 0.72 29.72 -16.33
N PHE A 313 0.59 28.41 -16.50
CA PHE A 313 -0.69 27.73 -16.74
C PHE A 313 -1.66 27.96 -15.57
N ALA A 314 -1.17 27.81 -14.34
CA ALA A 314 -1.93 28.10 -13.13
C ALA A 314 -2.37 29.57 -13.03
N GLN A 315 -1.42 30.51 -13.06
CA GLN A 315 -1.67 31.93 -12.80
C GLN A 315 -2.37 32.67 -13.95
N THR A 316 -2.29 32.18 -15.20
CA THR A 316 -2.89 32.86 -16.37
C THR A 316 -4.30 32.35 -16.68
N TYR A 317 -4.62 31.11 -16.32
CA TYR A 317 -5.84 30.42 -16.77
C TYR A 317 -6.67 29.81 -15.62
N ASP A 318 -6.26 30.03 -14.37
CA ASP A 318 -6.84 29.42 -13.17
C ASP A 318 -7.05 27.90 -13.32
N LYS A 319 -5.94 27.20 -13.60
CA LYS A 319 -5.87 25.74 -13.74
C LYS A 319 -4.93 25.14 -12.70
N GLU A 320 -5.17 23.88 -12.35
CA GLU A 320 -4.50 23.29 -11.19
C GLU A 320 -3.21 22.56 -11.51
N ILE A 321 -2.29 22.56 -10.56
CA ILE A 321 -1.09 21.72 -10.56
C ILE A 321 -1.15 20.81 -9.33
N TRP A 322 -0.96 19.50 -9.49
CA TRP A 322 -1.00 18.54 -8.38
C TRP A 322 0.32 17.77 -8.24
N ASN A 323 0.67 17.42 -7.01
CA ASN A 323 1.58 16.33 -6.70
C ASN A 323 0.75 15.02 -6.68
N SER A 324 0.41 14.53 -7.88
CA SER A 324 -0.62 13.50 -8.09
C SER A 324 -0.15 12.06 -7.83
N GLU A 325 1.13 11.89 -7.48
CA GLU A 325 1.71 10.72 -6.82
C GLU A 325 2.97 11.17 -6.07
N GLY A 326 2.99 10.97 -4.76
CA GLY A 326 4.04 11.38 -3.82
C GLY A 326 4.44 10.27 -2.85
N GLN A 327 5.61 10.43 -2.22
CA GLN A 327 6.15 9.47 -1.25
C GLN A 327 5.65 9.80 0.15
N ALA A 328 5.11 8.81 0.86
CA ALA A 328 4.91 8.84 2.30
C ALA A 328 6.24 8.62 3.05
N THR A 329 6.20 8.73 4.38
CA THR A 329 7.30 8.33 5.29
C THR A 329 7.81 6.91 5.02
N PHE A 330 9.11 6.68 5.20
CA PHE A 330 9.73 5.35 5.25
C PHE A 330 10.15 5.02 6.69
N SER A 331 9.91 3.77 7.12
CA SER A 331 10.04 3.29 8.52
C SER A 331 9.04 3.93 9.50
N ASN A 332 8.84 3.30 10.64
CA ASN A 332 8.00 3.82 11.72
C ASN A 332 8.61 5.09 12.37
N SER A 333 7.89 6.22 12.39
CA SER A 333 8.39 7.48 12.96
C SER A 333 8.61 7.47 14.48
N ALA A 334 7.96 6.57 15.23
CA ALA A 334 8.21 6.39 16.67
C ALA A 334 9.62 5.83 16.93
N ASP A 335 10.12 4.98 16.04
CA ASP A 335 11.43 4.34 16.16
C ASP A 335 12.56 5.17 15.50
N ARG A 336 12.23 6.06 14.55
CA ARG A 336 13.21 6.94 13.85
C ARG A 336 14.17 7.73 14.77
N PRO A 337 13.81 8.22 15.98
CA PRO A 337 14.75 8.91 16.86
C PRO A 337 15.99 8.09 17.25
N ASN A 338 15.90 6.76 17.21
CA ASN A 338 17.01 5.84 17.52
C ASN A 338 18.07 5.72 16.40
N ASN A 339 17.94 6.50 15.32
CA ASN A 339 18.83 6.40 14.16
C ASN A 339 20.21 7.05 14.36
N THR A 340 21.20 6.52 13.64
CA THR A 340 22.54 7.08 13.47
C THR A 340 22.82 7.43 11.99
N ASN A 341 21.81 7.88 11.25
CA ASN A 341 22.02 8.47 9.92
C ASN A 341 22.91 9.70 10.06
N ALA A 342 23.73 10.00 9.05
CA ALA A 342 24.54 11.22 9.06
C ALA A 342 23.66 12.48 9.01
N ASP A 343 23.94 13.46 9.87
CA ASP A 343 23.23 14.75 9.96
C ASP A 343 23.51 15.70 8.79
N GLY A 344 24.51 15.39 7.96
CA GLY A 344 24.99 16.22 6.85
C GLY A 344 26.10 17.21 7.23
N GLN A 345 26.46 17.32 8.51
CA GLN A 345 27.46 18.25 9.06
C GLN A 345 28.65 17.54 9.73
N GLY A 346 28.53 16.25 10.03
CA GLY A 346 29.61 15.40 10.54
C GLY A 346 29.26 14.61 11.81
N GLY A 347 28.07 14.83 12.38
CA GLY A 347 27.48 14.02 13.43
C GLY A 347 26.48 12.99 12.89
N THR A 348 25.63 12.48 13.78
CA THR A 348 24.64 11.45 13.49
C THR A 348 23.37 11.63 14.30
N GLY A 349 22.24 11.18 13.74
CA GLY A 349 20.91 11.29 14.33
C GLY A 349 20.12 12.44 13.71
N THR A 350 18.92 12.13 13.21
CA THR A 350 18.06 13.08 12.49
C THR A 350 16.67 13.27 13.11
N GLY A 351 16.41 12.68 14.29
CA GLY A 351 15.07 12.63 14.87
C GLY A 351 14.07 11.99 13.90
N MET A 352 12.90 12.62 13.71
CA MET A 352 11.97 12.24 12.64
C MET A 352 12.38 12.77 11.25
N GLY A 353 13.36 13.68 11.15
CA GLY A 353 13.88 14.18 9.89
C GLY A 353 14.85 13.24 9.18
N GLY A 354 15.59 13.80 8.22
CA GLY A 354 16.52 13.09 7.36
C GLY A 354 15.81 12.29 6.25
N ALA A 355 16.62 11.56 5.49
CA ALA A 355 16.17 10.85 4.29
C ALA A 355 14.89 10.03 4.52
N ASN A 356 13.91 10.25 3.65
CA ASN A 356 12.59 9.62 3.63
C ASN A 356 11.83 9.66 4.98
N GLY A 357 12.04 10.69 5.82
CA GLY A 357 11.24 10.94 7.02
C GLY A 357 10.10 11.94 6.81
N PRO A 358 9.20 12.11 7.80
CA PRO A 358 8.14 13.12 7.77
C PRO A 358 8.58 14.53 7.32
N LEU A 359 9.78 14.98 7.69
CA LEU A 359 10.26 16.31 7.31
C LEU A 359 10.74 16.39 5.85
N GLU A 360 11.28 15.30 5.29
CA GLU A 360 11.52 15.21 3.84
C GLU A 360 10.19 15.22 3.09
N MET A 361 9.17 14.55 3.63
CA MET A 361 7.80 14.56 3.08
C MET A 361 7.18 15.97 3.10
N SER A 362 7.23 16.71 4.21
CA SER A 362 6.73 18.10 4.25
C SER A 362 7.60 19.07 3.44
N ASN A 363 8.87 18.75 3.18
CA ASN A 363 9.71 19.45 2.20
C ASN A 363 9.23 19.26 0.75
N TRP A 364 8.62 18.11 0.39
CA TRP A 364 7.96 17.94 -0.91
C TRP A 364 6.75 18.86 -1.07
N VAL A 365 5.95 19.03 -0.01
CA VAL A 365 4.75 19.88 -0.01
C VAL A 365 5.14 21.35 -0.19
N THR A 366 5.96 21.89 0.73
CA THR A 366 6.39 23.30 0.68
C THR A 366 7.15 23.64 -0.59
N SER A 367 8.09 22.78 -1.01
CA SER A 367 8.85 23.00 -2.24
C SER A 367 7.99 22.82 -3.49
N GLY A 368 7.00 21.92 -3.46
CA GLY A 368 6.06 21.73 -4.55
C GLY A 368 5.21 22.97 -4.79
N PHE A 369 4.65 23.57 -3.74
CA PHE A 369 3.93 24.83 -3.87
C PHE A 369 4.87 25.97 -4.31
N ALA A 370 5.99 26.20 -3.60
CA ALA A 370 6.91 27.29 -3.90
C ALA A 370 7.55 27.20 -5.30
N LYS A 371 7.77 26.00 -5.85
CA LYS A 371 8.47 25.81 -7.14
C LYS A 371 7.56 25.51 -8.33
N SER A 372 6.35 24.98 -8.15
CA SER A 372 5.41 24.70 -9.25
C SER A 372 3.91 24.93 -8.93
N LEU A 373 3.58 25.58 -7.82
CA LEU A 373 2.19 25.88 -7.37
C LEU A 373 1.31 24.64 -7.20
N ARG A 374 1.91 23.54 -6.72
CA ARG A 374 1.19 22.30 -6.37
C ARG A 374 0.26 22.54 -5.18
N THR A 375 -1.04 22.36 -5.36
CA THR A 375 -2.08 22.61 -4.34
C THR A 375 -2.85 21.37 -3.86
N LEU A 376 -2.42 20.18 -4.27
CA LEU A 376 -2.88 18.87 -3.77
C LEU A 376 -1.69 17.91 -3.71
N ASN A 377 -1.61 17.06 -2.68
CA ASN A 377 -0.55 16.05 -2.50
C ASN A 377 -1.13 14.66 -2.22
N ILE A 378 -0.99 13.72 -3.17
CA ILE A 378 -1.58 12.38 -3.09
C ILE A 378 -0.48 11.36 -2.79
N PHE A 379 -0.58 10.65 -1.67
CA PHE A 379 0.45 9.71 -1.22
C PHE A 379 0.19 8.28 -1.74
N GLN A 380 1.25 7.65 -2.26
CA GLN A 380 1.22 6.28 -2.77
C GLN A 380 2.12 5.37 -1.92
N PRO A 381 1.56 4.41 -1.18
CA PRO A 381 0.25 4.51 -0.54
C PRO A 381 0.24 5.53 0.61
N ALA A 382 -0.95 6.01 0.98
CA ALA A 382 -1.17 6.58 2.33
C ALA A 382 -1.45 5.46 3.34
N ILE A 383 -2.31 4.50 2.99
CA ILE A 383 -2.65 3.33 3.82
C ILE A 383 -1.92 2.10 3.26
N GLY A 384 -0.98 1.55 4.04
CA GLY A 384 -0.31 0.28 3.75
C GLY A 384 -1.11 -0.90 4.27
N SER A 385 -2.11 -1.36 3.50
CA SER A 385 -2.94 -2.53 3.81
C SER A 385 -2.67 -3.71 2.87
N PHE A 386 -1.43 -4.16 2.92
CA PHE A 386 -0.86 -5.27 2.15
C PHE A 386 0.32 -5.87 2.95
N TYR A 387 0.74 -7.10 2.65
CA TYR A 387 1.75 -7.79 3.46
C TYR A 387 3.18 -7.22 3.31
N ASP A 388 3.89 -7.11 4.44
CA ASP A 388 5.34 -6.85 4.46
C ASP A 388 6.13 -7.97 3.75
N GLY A 389 7.24 -7.58 3.11
CA GLY A 389 8.03 -8.41 2.19
C GLY A 389 7.89 -8.05 0.71
N PHE A 390 6.82 -7.33 0.32
CA PHE A 390 6.59 -6.94 -1.08
C PHE A 390 7.06 -5.51 -1.40
N GLN A 391 7.10 -5.18 -2.70
CA GLN A 391 7.54 -3.86 -3.16
C GLN A 391 6.75 -2.75 -2.44
N TYR A 392 7.45 -1.67 -2.13
CA TYR A 392 6.99 -0.53 -1.33
C TYR A 392 6.89 -0.72 0.19
N SER A 393 6.82 -1.92 0.78
CA SER A 393 6.93 -2.02 2.24
C SER A 393 8.25 -1.43 2.77
N SER A 394 8.28 -0.73 3.90
CA SER A 394 7.19 -0.02 4.58
C SER A 394 7.31 1.47 4.21
N LYS A 395 6.40 1.99 3.37
CA LYS A 395 6.35 3.42 2.98
C LYS A 395 4.91 3.94 2.92
N GLU A 396 4.34 4.17 4.09
CA GLU A 396 2.94 4.53 4.29
C GLU A 396 2.78 5.51 5.44
N LEU A 397 1.60 6.13 5.55
CA LEU A 397 1.19 7.00 6.66
C LEU A 397 0.32 6.29 7.70
N VAL A 398 -0.39 5.23 7.29
CA VAL A 398 -1.05 4.28 8.19
C VAL A 398 -0.64 2.87 7.82
N SER A 399 -0.18 2.08 8.79
CA SER A 399 0.04 0.64 8.61
C SER A 399 -1.19 -0.14 9.07
N ALA A 400 -1.76 -0.94 8.16
CA ALA A 400 -3.03 -1.66 8.35
C ALA A 400 -2.91 -3.10 7.80
N ARG A 401 -1.94 -3.87 8.32
CA ARG A 401 -1.48 -5.14 7.74
C ARG A 401 -2.00 -6.42 8.39
N ASP A 402 -2.60 -6.33 9.57
CA ASP A 402 -2.95 -7.47 10.42
C ASP A 402 -4.47 -7.50 10.73
N PRO A 403 -5.34 -7.62 9.71
CA PRO A 403 -6.80 -7.44 9.82
C PRO A 403 -7.51 -8.43 10.74
N TRP A 404 -6.86 -9.53 11.16
CA TRP A 404 -7.38 -10.45 12.17
C TRP A 404 -7.22 -9.93 13.61
N SER A 405 -6.42 -8.88 13.81
CA SER A 405 -6.09 -8.29 15.12
C SER A 405 -6.67 -6.89 15.35
N GLY A 406 -7.10 -6.20 14.28
CA GLY A 406 -7.55 -4.81 14.35
C GLY A 406 -6.45 -3.79 14.64
N TRP A 407 -5.19 -4.22 14.81
CA TRP A 407 -4.07 -3.31 15.11
C TRP A 407 -3.77 -2.38 13.92
N LEU A 408 -3.51 -1.11 14.25
CA LEU A 408 -3.16 -0.03 13.33
C LEU A 408 -1.98 0.77 13.91
N TYR A 409 -1.18 1.37 13.04
CA TYR A 409 -0.18 2.38 13.41
C TYR A 409 -0.36 3.62 12.54
N TYR A 410 -0.50 4.78 13.19
CA TYR A 410 -0.57 6.10 12.58
C TYR A 410 0.81 6.76 12.66
N ASP A 411 1.39 7.13 11.51
CA ASP A 411 2.75 7.64 11.42
C ASP A 411 2.85 9.15 11.70
N GLY A 412 3.98 9.60 12.27
CA GLY A 412 4.30 11.01 12.49
C GLY A 412 4.35 11.87 11.22
N GLY A 413 4.32 11.26 10.03
CA GLY A 413 4.03 11.92 8.76
C GLY A 413 2.64 12.54 8.71
N LEU A 414 1.63 11.92 9.34
CA LEU A 414 0.30 12.52 9.50
C LEU A 414 0.36 13.78 10.37
N ALA A 415 1.10 13.75 11.50
CA ALA A 415 1.32 14.93 12.33
C ALA A 415 2.14 16.04 11.65
N ALA A 416 2.85 15.71 10.56
CA ALA A 416 3.54 16.66 9.69
C ALA A 416 2.64 17.18 8.53
N VAL A 417 1.46 16.58 8.35
CA VAL A 417 0.36 16.99 7.44
C VAL A 417 -0.70 17.79 8.20
N GLU A 418 -1.03 17.43 9.45
CA GLU A 418 -1.92 18.19 10.33
C GLU A 418 -1.43 19.63 10.58
N GLN A 419 -0.11 19.85 10.50
CA GLN A 419 0.50 21.18 10.47
C GLN A 419 0.01 22.09 9.31
N TYR A 420 -0.70 21.54 8.32
CA TYR A 420 -1.46 22.31 7.33
C TYR A 420 -2.96 22.32 7.63
N THR A 421 -3.55 21.17 8.02
CA THR A 421 -5.01 21.00 8.11
C THR A 421 -5.61 21.63 9.37
N GLN A 422 -4.90 21.60 10.51
CA GLN A 422 -5.33 22.18 11.79
C GLN A 422 -5.25 23.72 11.83
N PHE A 423 -4.70 24.35 10.78
CA PHE A 423 -4.41 25.79 10.73
C PHE A 423 -4.83 26.45 9.42
N ALA A 424 -5.68 25.81 8.61
CA ALA A 424 -6.26 26.38 7.39
C ALA A 424 -7.50 25.59 6.97
N GLU A 425 -8.51 26.26 6.43
CA GLU A 425 -9.64 25.57 5.80
C GLU A 425 -9.15 24.94 4.48
N LEU A 426 -9.10 23.61 4.40
CA LEU A 426 -8.56 22.89 3.23
C LEU A 426 -9.63 22.05 2.54
N GLY A 427 -9.64 22.06 1.21
CA GLY A 427 -10.58 21.22 0.45
C GLY A 427 -10.92 21.76 -0.92
N TRP A 428 -12.13 21.45 -1.38
CA TRP A 428 -12.60 21.75 -2.72
C TRP A 428 -13.50 22.99 -2.71
N GLU A 429 -13.10 24.02 -3.44
CA GLU A 429 -13.86 25.28 -3.56
C GLU A 429 -15.07 25.08 -4.46
N ASN A 430 -16.22 25.63 -4.05
CA ASN A 430 -17.48 25.50 -4.78
C ASN A 430 -17.53 26.40 -6.03
N GLU A 431 -18.53 26.21 -6.90
CA GLU A 431 -18.54 26.89 -8.21
C GLU A 431 -18.54 28.42 -8.13
N ASP A 432 -19.15 29.01 -7.10
CA ASP A 432 -19.28 30.46 -6.91
C ASP A 432 -18.21 31.09 -6.01
N ASN A 433 -17.21 30.31 -5.55
CA ASN A 433 -16.05 30.77 -4.77
C ASN A 433 -16.46 31.32 -3.39
N THR A 434 -17.29 30.57 -2.66
CA THR A 434 -17.87 30.95 -1.36
C THR A 434 -17.68 29.92 -0.24
N ALA A 435 -17.08 28.74 -0.49
CA ALA A 435 -16.87 27.73 0.54
C ALA A 435 -15.80 28.13 1.57
N GLY A 436 -14.99 29.15 1.29
CA GLY A 436 -14.06 29.75 2.26
C GLY A 436 -12.67 29.11 2.32
N ILE A 437 -12.42 28.07 1.49
CA ILE A 437 -11.16 27.34 1.42
C ILE A 437 -9.95 28.29 1.32
N TRP A 438 -8.88 28.00 2.04
CA TRP A 438 -7.73 28.89 2.09
C TRP A 438 -6.90 28.83 0.80
N ARG A 439 -6.29 29.97 0.48
CA ARG A 439 -5.45 30.14 -0.70
C ARG A 439 -3.98 30.06 -0.31
N GLY A 440 -3.22 29.23 -1.01
CA GLY A 440 -1.76 29.28 -0.95
C GLY A 440 -1.28 30.60 -1.57
N ILE A 441 -0.44 31.34 -0.84
CA ILE A 441 0.03 32.67 -1.22
C ILE A 441 1.44 32.56 -1.84
N PRO A 442 1.61 32.69 -3.17
CA PRO A 442 2.91 32.48 -3.83
C PRO A 442 3.99 33.49 -3.39
N GLN A 443 3.59 34.73 -3.10
CA GLN A 443 4.45 35.82 -2.67
C GLN A 443 5.01 35.60 -1.25
N ALA A 444 4.29 34.85 -0.41
CA ALA A 444 4.63 34.55 0.97
C ALA A 444 5.10 33.08 1.16
N SER A 445 5.44 32.37 0.09
CA SER A 445 5.86 30.95 0.13
C SER A 445 7.21 30.76 -0.56
N GLY A 446 8.08 29.90 -0.01
CA GLY A 446 9.47 29.83 -0.48
C GLY A 446 10.15 28.48 -0.21
N SER A 447 11.12 28.15 -1.06
CA SER A 447 11.98 26.98 -0.86
C SER A 447 13.33 27.21 -1.51
N ALA A 448 14.37 27.27 -0.69
CA ALA A 448 15.79 27.32 -1.09
C ALA A 448 16.36 25.93 -1.43
N LEU A 449 15.57 24.86 -1.25
CA LEU A 449 15.96 23.48 -1.57
C LEU A 449 16.15 23.26 -3.09
N GLY A 450 16.86 22.22 -3.48
CA GLY A 450 16.91 21.76 -4.87
C GLY A 450 15.54 21.27 -5.34
N GLY A 451 15.21 21.47 -6.63
CA GLY A 451 13.92 21.04 -7.21
C GLY A 451 13.80 19.54 -7.53
N GLY A 452 14.71 18.71 -7.00
CA GLY A 452 14.94 17.32 -7.41
C GLY A 452 14.10 16.28 -6.67
N ASN A 453 14.62 15.04 -6.67
CA ASN A 453 14.01 13.85 -6.08
C ASN A 453 15.01 13.14 -5.15
N PRO A 454 14.93 13.32 -3.82
CA PRO A 454 14.10 14.29 -3.09
C PRO A 454 14.61 15.74 -3.24
N PRO A 455 13.87 16.75 -2.75
CA PRO A 455 14.35 18.12 -2.61
C PRO A 455 15.62 18.18 -1.76
N SER A 456 16.73 18.66 -2.33
CA SER A 456 18.06 18.55 -1.73
C SER A 456 18.53 19.81 -1.01
N GLY A 457 19.47 19.67 -0.07
CA GLY A 457 20.06 20.79 0.68
C GLY A 457 19.40 21.12 2.03
N ALA A 458 18.43 20.33 2.48
CA ALA A 458 17.75 20.54 3.75
C ALA A 458 18.72 20.53 4.94
N SER A 459 19.59 19.51 5.00
CA SER A 459 20.65 19.36 6.01
C SER A 459 21.72 20.47 6.02
N THR A 460 21.75 21.36 5.02
CA THR A 460 22.60 22.57 5.03
C THR A 460 21.85 23.82 5.52
N GLY A 461 20.75 23.64 6.26
CA GLY A 461 19.96 24.73 6.86
C GLY A 461 19.06 25.50 5.90
N ALA A 462 18.92 25.07 4.64
CA ALA A 462 18.14 25.78 3.63
C ALA A 462 16.64 25.88 4.00
N SER A 463 16.03 27.05 3.79
CA SER A 463 14.65 27.33 4.17
C SER A 463 13.61 26.70 3.22
N SER A 464 12.47 26.32 3.79
CA SER A 464 11.32 25.75 3.10
C SER A 464 10.04 26.03 3.91
N TYR A 465 9.08 26.71 3.28
CA TYR A 465 7.87 27.20 3.92
C TYR A 465 6.72 27.44 2.93
N THR A 466 5.49 27.42 3.42
CA THR A 466 4.29 27.77 2.64
C THR A 466 3.30 28.52 3.50
N THR A 467 2.80 29.64 2.98
CA THR A 467 1.77 30.46 3.62
C THR A 467 0.43 30.20 2.97
N LEU A 468 -0.56 29.85 3.78
CA LEU A 468 -1.97 29.75 3.42
C LEU A 468 -2.72 30.91 4.09
N ALA A 469 -3.75 31.46 3.46
CA ALA A 469 -4.58 32.52 4.05
C ALA A 469 -6.06 32.39 3.69
N ALA A 470 -6.93 32.88 4.58
CA ALA A 470 -8.36 32.98 4.37
C ALA A 470 -8.66 33.93 3.18
N PRO A 471 -9.64 33.62 2.31
CA PRO A 471 -9.88 34.39 1.09
C PRO A 471 -10.43 35.82 1.33
N ASP A 472 -10.93 36.13 2.53
CA ASP A 472 -11.33 37.48 2.95
C ASP A 472 -10.20 38.27 3.65
N GLY A 473 -9.06 37.62 3.90
CA GLY A 473 -7.92 38.19 4.63
C GLY A 473 -8.16 38.34 6.13
N SER A 474 -9.09 37.59 6.72
CA SER A 474 -9.24 37.45 8.17
C SER A 474 -7.99 36.88 8.83
N ASP A 475 -7.52 35.71 8.36
CA ASP A 475 -6.43 34.95 8.98
C ASP A 475 -5.40 34.39 7.98
N PHE A 476 -4.21 34.02 8.51
CA PHE A 476 -3.19 33.29 7.75
C PHE A 476 -2.30 32.39 8.64
N SER A 477 -1.69 31.40 7.99
CA SER A 477 -0.81 30.40 8.61
C SER A 477 0.41 30.13 7.73
N THR A 478 1.61 30.13 8.32
CA THR A 478 2.88 29.86 7.65
C THR A 478 3.48 28.57 8.18
N VAL A 479 3.44 27.50 7.39
CA VAL A 479 4.05 26.20 7.71
C VAL A 479 5.53 26.21 7.34
N MET A 480 6.41 25.84 8.26
CA MET A 480 7.88 25.98 8.14
C MET A 480 8.59 24.67 8.50
N VAL A 481 9.40 24.14 7.59
CA VAL A 481 10.04 22.82 7.77
C VAL A 481 11.52 22.96 8.14
N ASN A 482 11.93 22.34 9.25
CA ASN A 482 13.33 22.30 9.70
C ASN A 482 13.91 20.88 9.71
N ASP A 483 14.01 20.31 8.52
CA ASP A 483 14.77 19.09 8.23
C ASP A 483 16.30 19.35 8.23
N SER A 484 16.84 19.87 9.34
CA SER A 484 18.26 20.19 9.50
C SER A 484 18.69 20.17 10.98
N PRO A 485 20.00 20.04 11.26
CA PRO A 485 20.53 20.11 12.62
C PRO A 485 20.64 21.54 13.19
N PHE A 486 20.29 22.57 12.42
CA PHE A 486 20.39 23.97 12.82
C PHE A 486 19.03 24.55 13.24
N PRO A 487 18.94 25.44 14.24
CA PRO A 487 17.72 26.23 14.46
C PRO A 487 17.50 27.20 13.28
N LYS A 488 16.25 27.33 12.81
CA LYS A 488 15.86 28.27 11.74
C LYS A 488 15.04 29.41 12.33
N THR A 489 15.36 30.65 11.97
CA THR A 489 14.60 31.84 12.40
C THR A 489 13.91 32.50 11.22
N TYR A 490 12.63 32.79 11.37
CA TYR A 490 11.77 33.43 10.39
C TYR A 490 11.27 34.78 10.93
N SER A 491 11.17 35.77 10.06
CA SER A 491 10.61 37.09 10.35
C SER A 491 9.36 37.27 9.52
N ILE A 492 8.20 37.15 10.15
CA ILE A 492 6.90 37.15 9.49
C ILE A 492 6.28 38.53 9.70
N THR A 493 5.91 39.23 8.63
CA THR A 493 5.29 40.56 8.68
C THR A 493 3.92 40.54 7.99
N ALA A 494 2.87 40.98 8.69
CA ALA A 494 1.53 41.14 8.12
C ALA A 494 1.24 42.61 7.77
N SER A 495 0.54 42.85 6.67
CA SER A 495 0.11 44.22 6.31
C SER A 495 -1.20 44.25 5.52
N GLY A 496 -2.14 45.12 5.92
CA GLY A 496 -3.43 45.28 5.25
C GLY A 496 -4.38 44.08 5.33
N LEU A 497 -4.16 43.16 6.27
CA LEU A 497 -5.06 42.07 6.62
C LEU A 497 -6.07 42.51 7.69
N GLN A 498 -7.07 41.68 7.95
CA GLN A 498 -8.22 41.94 8.83
C GLN A 498 -8.19 41.02 10.07
N LEU A 499 -7.03 40.87 10.71
CA LEU A 499 -6.70 39.97 11.83
C LEU A 499 -7.50 40.19 13.15
N GLY A 500 -8.65 40.85 13.09
CA GLY A 500 -9.49 41.13 14.25
C GLY A 500 -8.89 42.14 15.24
N SER A 501 -9.07 41.87 16.53
CA SER A 501 -8.52 42.66 17.64
C SER A 501 -7.42 41.95 18.40
N ASP A 502 -7.17 40.67 18.10
CA ASP A 502 -5.95 40.01 18.51
C ASP A 502 -4.83 40.37 17.53
N ALA A 503 -3.60 40.34 18.01
CA ALA A 503 -2.39 40.60 17.20
C ALA A 503 -1.22 39.72 17.69
N THR A 504 -1.55 38.65 18.42
CA THR A 504 -0.64 37.56 18.70
C THR A 504 -0.43 36.69 17.46
N MET A 505 0.49 35.74 17.57
CA MET A 505 0.74 34.70 16.60
C MET A 505 1.11 33.44 17.38
N GLU A 506 0.28 32.42 17.28
CA GLU A 506 0.56 31.12 17.88
C GLU A 506 1.61 30.39 17.04
N VAL A 507 2.47 29.63 17.71
CA VAL A 507 3.45 28.74 17.08
C VAL A 507 3.21 27.33 17.59
N TRP A 508 2.91 26.42 16.66
CA TRP A 508 2.63 25.01 16.92
C TRP A 508 3.75 24.15 16.33
N GLU A 509 4.16 23.09 17.02
CA GLU A 509 5.31 22.25 16.66
C GLU A 509 4.94 20.77 16.50
N THR A 510 5.53 20.11 15.50
CA THR A 510 5.60 18.65 15.38
C THR A 510 7.08 18.24 15.36
N ARG A 511 7.48 17.41 16.34
CA ARG A 511 8.84 16.86 16.47
C ARG A 511 8.82 15.48 17.17
N ALA A 512 10.00 14.87 17.30
CA ALA A 512 10.19 13.71 18.17
C ALA A 512 10.09 14.08 19.66
N ALA A 513 9.60 13.12 20.46
CA ALA A 513 9.45 13.18 21.91
C ALA A 513 10.77 13.39 22.67
N ASP A 514 10.70 14.00 23.85
CA ASP A 514 11.80 14.07 24.82
C ASP A 514 11.83 12.85 25.75
N ALA A 515 12.97 12.63 26.42
CA ALA A 515 13.17 11.49 27.30
C ALA A 515 12.21 11.51 28.51
N GLY A 516 11.35 10.50 28.60
CA GLY A 516 10.30 10.37 29.62
C GLY A 516 8.87 10.55 29.08
N GLU A 517 8.73 10.87 27.79
CA GLU A 517 7.44 11.10 27.11
C GLU A 517 7.07 9.93 26.17
N ALA A 518 5.80 9.85 25.79
CA ALA A 518 5.33 8.96 24.72
C ALA A 518 5.78 9.48 23.33
N TYR A 519 5.91 8.59 22.34
CA TYR A 519 6.52 8.89 21.03
C TYR A 519 5.88 10.04 20.24
N ASP A 520 4.59 10.27 20.50
CA ASP A 520 3.67 11.22 19.87
C ASP A 520 3.45 12.50 20.69
N ALA A 521 4.01 12.60 21.91
CA ALA A 521 3.74 13.69 22.86
C ALA A 521 4.11 15.11 22.38
N ASN A 522 4.86 15.23 21.27
CA ASN A 522 5.18 16.51 20.63
C ASN A 522 4.65 16.59 19.18
N TYR A 523 3.50 15.97 18.91
CA TYR A 523 2.81 16.05 17.62
C TYR A 523 1.73 17.16 17.68
N VAL A 524 1.90 18.21 16.86
CA VAL A 524 0.99 19.35 16.74
C VAL A 524 0.61 19.97 18.10
N VAL A 525 1.63 20.38 18.86
CA VAL A 525 1.48 21.00 20.19
C VAL A 525 1.78 22.51 20.16
N PRO A 526 1.05 23.36 20.89
CA PRO A 526 1.34 24.79 20.94
C PRO A 526 2.57 25.05 21.81
N VAL A 527 3.55 25.80 21.31
CA VAL A 527 4.83 26.03 21.99
C VAL A 527 5.15 27.50 22.27
N GLN A 528 4.58 28.45 21.52
CA GLN A 528 4.75 29.89 21.77
C GLN A 528 3.50 30.68 21.35
N GLU A 529 3.28 31.82 22.02
CA GLU A 529 2.32 32.85 21.65
C GLU A 529 3.12 34.17 21.57
N LEU A 530 3.11 34.82 20.41
CA LEU A 530 4.04 35.92 20.10
C LEU A 530 3.29 37.20 19.77
N ALA A 531 3.58 38.30 20.49
CA ALA A 531 3.10 39.63 20.10
C ALA A 531 3.93 40.21 18.93
N ALA A 532 3.27 40.90 18.01
CA ALA A 532 3.94 41.64 16.93
C ALA A 532 4.79 42.81 17.47
N ASP A 533 5.89 43.12 16.79
CA ASP A 533 6.65 44.35 17.05
C ASP A 533 5.95 45.61 16.51
N ALA A 534 6.54 46.78 16.75
CA ALA A 534 6.00 48.06 16.29
C ALA A 534 5.95 48.25 14.76
N GLY A 535 6.51 47.31 13.98
CA GLY A 535 6.42 47.22 12.53
C GLY A 535 5.42 46.17 12.03
N GLY A 536 4.68 45.49 12.92
CA GLY A 536 3.77 44.40 12.55
C GLY A 536 4.50 43.08 12.24
N THR A 537 5.66 42.85 12.87
CA THR A 537 6.53 41.70 12.60
C THR A 537 6.66 40.79 13.82
N TRP A 538 6.49 39.48 13.60
CA TRP A 538 6.79 38.42 14.56
C TRP A 538 8.13 37.74 14.20
N THR A 539 8.86 37.25 15.20
CA THR A 539 10.10 36.50 15.00
C THR A 539 9.93 35.09 15.56
N VAL A 540 9.81 34.10 14.68
CA VAL A 540 9.60 32.69 15.04
C VAL A 540 10.92 31.92 14.92
N THR A 541 11.22 31.04 15.87
CA THR A 541 12.38 30.14 15.78
C THR A 541 11.95 28.68 15.85
N VAL A 542 12.23 27.94 14.79
CA VAL A 542 11.90 26.52 14.62
C VAL A 542 13.11 25.68 15.05
N LYS A 543 12.90 24.70 15.95
CA LYS A 543 13.95 23.82 16.47
C LYS A 543 14.57 22.95 15.36
N PRO A 544 15.80 22.43 15.53
CA PRO A 544 16.34 21.38 14.67
C PRO A 544 15.40 20.17 14.59
N TRP A 545 15.35 19.52 13.43
CA TRP A 545 14.57 18.30 13.18
C TRP A 545 13.09 18.37 13.60
N SER A 546 12.44 19.52 13.39
CA SER A 546 10.99 19.71 13.56
C SER A 546 10.33 20.34 12.34
N THR A 547 9.00 20.36 12.32
CA THR A 547 8.20 21.26 11.50
C THR A 547 7.29 22.07 12.41
N ALA A 548 7.01 23.32 12.06
CA ALA A 548 6.18 24.20 12.88
C ALA A 548 5.35 25.15 12.04
N THR A 549 4.17 25.51 12.53
CA THR A 549 3.27 26.46 11.90
C THR A 549 3.07 27.66 12.79
N ALA A 550 3.24 28.84 12.20
CA ALA A 550 2.94 30.11 12.84
C ALA A 550 1.62 30.65 12.26
N THR A 551 0.62 30.91 13.11
CA THR A 551 -0.75 31.25 12.71
C THR A 551 -1.30 32.44 13.48
N THR A 552 -2.25 33.17 12.88
CA THR A 552 -3.04 34.22 13.54
C THR A 552 -4.30 33.67 14.23
N LEU A 553 -4.61 32.39 14.04
CA LEU A 553 -5.75 31.70 14.65
C LEU A 553 -5.56 31.52 16.16
N ASP A 554 -6.66 31.68 16.91
CA ASP A 554 -6.75 31.60 18.38
C ASP A 554 -7.11 30.16 18.86
N HIS A 555 -6.24 29.20 18.54
CA HIS A 555 -6.45 27.75 18.76
C HIS A 555 -5.86 27.24 20.09
N ALA A 556 -5.02 28.01 20.77
CA ALA A 556 -4.33 27.67 22.01
C ALA A 556 -4.82 28.52 23.20
N SER A 557 -4.43 28.13 24.41
CA SER A 557 -4.84 28.79 25.64
C SER A 557 -3.67 28.88 26.61
N ALA A 558 -3.34 30.10 27.04
CA ALA A 558 -2.27 30.36 28.00
C ALA A 558 -2.76 30.16 29.44
N ALA A 559 -2.08 29.28 30.17
CA ALA A 559 -2.22 29.14 31.60
C ALA A 559 -1.51 30.28 32.36
N ALA A 560 -1.81 30.44 33.65
CA ALA A 560 -1.28 31.53 34.47
C ALA A 560 0.24 31.48 34.74
N ASP A 561 0.92 30.39 34.36
CA ASP A 561 2.38 30.22 34.39
C ASP A 561 3.04 30.42 33.01
N GLY A 562 2.27 30.66 31.95
CA GLY A 562 2.74 30.80 30.58
C GLY A 562 2.89 29.50 29.81
N SER A 563 2.47 28.35 30.35
CA SER A 563 2.28 27.13 29.56
C SER A 563 1.07 27.27 28.62
N LEU A 564 1.16 26.64 27.44
CA LEU A 564 0.10 26.66 26.43
C LEU A 564 -0.56 25.28 26.32
N THR A 565 -1.88 25.26 26.19
CA THR A 565 -2.67 24.06 25.90
C THR A 565 -3.59 24.29 24.71
N ALA A 566 -3.71 23.29 23.83
CA ALA A 566 -4.69 23.32 22.75
C ALA A 566 -6.11 23.49 23.30
N ARG A 567 -6.97 24.21 22.58
CA ARG A 567 -8.40 24.27 22.88
C ARG A 567 -9.11 23.03 22.34
N ASP A 568 -10.26 22.72 22.92
CA ASP A 568 -11.11 21.59 22.52
C ASP A 568 -11.36 21.62 21.00
N GLY A 569 -10.89 20.57 20.29
CA GLY A 569 -11.01 20.44 18.83
C GLY A 569 -9.73 20.69 18.03
N TYR A 570 -8.65 21.16 18.65
CA TYR A 570 -7.37 21.44 17.97
C TYR A 570 -6.19 20.63 18.52
N GLY A 571 -5.06 20.69 17.80
CA GLY A 571 -3.89 19.83 18.02
C GLY A 571 -4.00 18.52 17.23
N SER A 572 -3.12 17.56 17.50
CA SER A 572 -3.13 16.29 16.77
C SER A 572 -4.34 15.44 17.17
N GLN A 573 -5.08 14.94 16.19
CA GLN A 573 -6.27 14.08 16.38
C GLN A 573 -5.94 12.59 16.15
N LEU A 574 -4.65 12.25 16.03
CA LEU A 574 -4.18 10.90 15.71
C LEU A 574 -4.33 9.94 16.90
N PRO A 575 -4.90 8.74 16.72
CA PRO A 575 -4.90 7.72 17.76
C PRO A 575 -3.48 7.21 18.06
N THR A 576 -3.03 7.33 19.32
CA THR A 576 -1.79 6.72 19.82
C THR A 576 -1.78 5.21 19.55
N ALA A 577 -0.78 4.72 18.83
CA ALA A 577 -0.70 3.32 18.43
C ALA A 577 -0.32 2.41 19.62
N PRO A 578 -1.05 1.30 19.88
CA PRO A 578 -0.67 0.33 20.91
C PRO A 578 0.70 -0.29 20.65
N GLU A 579 1.60 -0.27 21.65
CA GLU A 579 2.95 -0.81 21.51
C GLU A 579 2.93 -2.34 21.32
N TYR A 580 3.27 -2.79 20.10
CA TYR A 580 3.16 -4.18 19.65
C TYR A 580 4.10 -5.19 20.35
N THR A 581 5.00 -4.70 21.21
CA THR A 581 5.88 -5.52 22.07
C THR A 581 5.34 -5.65 23.51
N ALA A 582 4.38 -4.81 23.90
CA ALA A 582 3.83 -4.76 25.25
C ALA A 582 2.81 -5.89 25.51
N PRO A 583 2.70 -6.40 26.76
CA PRO A 583 1.67 -7.37 27.13
C PRO A 583 0.26 -6.79 26.93
N GLY A 584 -0.45 -7.27 25.90
CA GLY A 584 -1.78 -6.77 25.53
C GLY A 584 -1.79 -5.64 24.50
N GLY A 585 -0.67 -5.40 23.77
CA GLY A 585 -0.55 -4.39 22.71
C GLY A 585 -1.37 -4.63 21.43
N GLY A 586 -2.48 -5.38 21.49
CA GLY A 586 -3.48 -5.57 20.43
C GLY A 586 -3.05 -6.36 19.18
N ARG A 587 -1.75 -6.42 18.84
CA ARG A 587 -1.24 -7.01 17.59
C ARG A 587 -1.15 -8.54 17.63
N ASP A 588 -2.27 -9.21 17.89
CA ASP A 588 -2.35 -10.67 18.02
C ASP A 588 -1.91 -11.43 16.75
N VAL A 589 -1.43 -12.66 16.96
CA VAL A 589 -1.09 -13.60 15.88
C VAL A 589 -2.37 -14.16 15.26
N LEU A 590 -2.36 -14.46 13.96
CA LEU A 590 -3.41 -15.27 13.34
C LEU A 590 -3.32 -16.72 13.86
N ASP A 591 -4.22 -17.08 14.77
CA ASP A 591 -4.37 -18.43 15.33
C ASP A 591 -5.86 -18.73 15.55
N THR A 592 -6.53 -19.26 14.53
CA THR A 592 -7.99 -19.38 14.46
C THR A 592 -8.52 -20.74 14.89
N ASP A 593 -9.84 -20.82 15.07
CA ASP A 593 -10.55 -22.09 15.10
C ASP A 593 -10.51 -22.82 13.75
N ALA A 594 -10.99 -24.06 13.74
CA ALA A 594 -11.07 -24.94 12.57
C ALA A 594 -11.97 -24.44 11.41
N THR A 595 -12.74 -23.35 11.59
CA THR A 595 -13.48 -22.67 10.50
C THR A 595 -12.72 -21.49 9.91
N GLY A 596 -11.60 -21.08 10.50
CA GLY A 596 -10.92 -19.84 10.14
C GLY A 596 -11.58 -18.56 10.65
N ALA A 597 -12.83 -18.61 11.14
CA ALA A 597 -13.64 -17.43 11.37
C ALA A 597 -13.31 -16.70 12.69
N VAL A 598 -12.86 -17.43 13.71
CA VAL A 598 -12.65 -16.89 15.07
C VAL A 598 -11.16 -16.92 15.42
N ASN A 599 -10.52 -15.76 15.52
CA ASN A 599 -9.12 -15.63 15.94
C ASN A 599 -8.95 -15.86 17.46
N GLY A 600 -7.74 -16.22 17.90
CA GLY A 600 -7.36 -16.40 19.30
C GLY A 600 -7.64 -17.79 19.89
N VAL A 601 -7.96 -18.80 19.07
CA VAL A 601 -8.38 -20.14 19.53
C VAL A 601 -7.17 -21.06 19.73
N THR A 602 -6.25 -20.59 20.57
CA THR A 602 -4.87 -21.08 20.75
C THR A 602 -4.69 -22.52 21.29
N THR A 603 -5.72 -23.36 21.33
CA THR A 603 -5.72 -24.65 22.06
C THR A 603 -6.02 -25.91 21.23
N ASP A 604 -6.37 -25.78 19.95
CA ASP A 604 -6.62 -26.92 19.06
C ASP A 604 -5.38 -27.29 18.22
N ALA A 605 -5.59 -27.92 17.05
CA ALA A 605 -4.54 -28.27 16.09
C ALA A 605 -4.42 -27.30 14.90
N THR A 606 -5.26 -26.27 14.83
CA THR A 606 -5.39 -25.30 13.73
C THR A 606 -4.47 -24.09 13.97
N LEU A 607 -4.09 -23.38 12.92
CA LEU A 607 -3.59 -21.99 12.98
C LEU A 607 -4.41 -21.09 12.04
N TYR A 608 -4.79 -21.65 10.89
CA TYR A 608 -5.74 -21.05 9.96
C TYR A 608 -6.45 -22.13 9.15
N ALA A 609 -7.68 -21.84 8.74
CA ALA A 609 -8.42 -22.62 7.75
C ALA A 609 -9.21 -21.66 6.83
N ASP A 610 -9.45 -22.09 5.60
CA ASP A 610 -10.37 -21.41 4.67
C ASP A 610 -10.91 -22.42 3.65
N ASP A 611 -12.23 -22.57 3.60
CA ASP A 611 -12.95 -23.29 2.53
C ASP A 611 -13.41 -22.33 1.41
N PHE A 612 -13.18 -21.03 1.59
CA PHE A 612 -13.58 -19.95 0.68
C PHE A 612 -15.10 -19.83 0.47
N ASP A 613 -15.92 -20.50 1.31
CA ASP A 613 -17.38 -20.40 1.29
C ASP A 613 -17.91 -19.43 2.37
N TYR A 614 -17.74 -18.14 2.07
CA TYR A 614 -18.24 -17.05 2.91
C TYR A 614 -19.78 -16.88 2.85
N SER A 615 -20.55 -17.86 2.37
CA SER A 615 -22.03 -17.82 2.41
C SER A 615 -22.58 -17.84 3.84
N GLY A 616 -21.84 -18.45 4.77
CA GLY A 616 -22.13 -18.44 6.21
C GLY A 616 -21.50 -17.29 7.00
N ALA A 617 -20.75 -16.39 6.36
CA ALA A 617 -20.08 -15.27 7.02
C ALA A 617 -21.10 -14.21 7.52
N PRO A 618 -20.78 -13.46 8.60
CA PRO A 618 -21.61 -12.34 9.04
C PRO A 618 -21.85 -11.30 7.93
N ALA A 619 -23.00 -10.62 8.01
CA ALA A 619 -23.21 -9.40 7.25
C ALA A 619 -22.26 -8.29 7.74
N ILE A 620 -21.88 -7.39 6.83
CA ILE A 620 -21.13 -6.18 7.12
C ILE A 620 -21.98 -5.28 8.04
N GLN A 621 -21.34 -4.49 8.90
CA GLN A 621 -22.05 -3.55 9.77
C GLN A 621 -22.15 -2.17 9.10
N ASP A 622 -23.36 -1.61 9.12
CA ASP A 622 -23.62 -0.22 8.77
C ASP A 622 -23.11 0.70 9.87
N TYR A 623 -22.76 1.93 9.49
CA TYR A 623 -22.22 2.94 10.39
C TYR A 623 -23.06 4.22 10.36
N ASP A 624 -23.38 4.74 11.54
CA ASP A 624 -24.00 6.05 11.71
C ASP A 624 -22.96 7.09 12.18
N PRO A 625 -22.42 7.93 11.27
CA PRO A 625 -21.42 8.95 11.61
C PRO A 625 -21.99 10.05 12.52
N ALA A 626 -23.31 10.19 12.64
CA ALA A 626 -23.92 11.15 13.57
C ALA A 626 -23.93 10.66 15.03
N THR A 627 -23.64 9.38 15.28
CA THR A 627 -23.61 8.80 16.64
C THR A 627 -22.40 7.92 16.94
N GLY A 628 -21.52 7.68 15.97
CA GLY A 628 -20.38 6.76 16.08
C GLY A 628 -20.79 5.29 16.21
N ALA A 629 -22.03 4.95 15.83
CA ALA A 629 -22.64 3.66 16.14
C ALA A 629 -22.60 2.66 14.97
N LEU A 630 -22.21 1.43 15.29
CA LEU A 630 -22.33 0.29 14.39
C LEU A 630 -23.70 -0.39 14.51
N SER A 631 -24.26 -0.81 13.38
CA SER A 631 -25.57 -1.46 13.30
C SER A 631 -25.59 -2.63 12.30
N PRO A 632 -26.49 -3.62 12.44
CA PRO A 632 -26.61 -4.71 11.48
C PRO A 632 -27.19 -4.22 10.14
N SER A 633 -26.55 -4.59 9.03
CA SER A 633 -27.05 -4.36 7.67
C SER A 633 -27.56 -5.65 7.01
N ASP A 634 -28.18 -5.52 5.84
CA ASP A 634 -28.47 -6.63 4.92
C ASP A 634 -27.30 -6.94 3.95
N GLU A 635 -26.15 -6.24 4.05
CA GLU A 635 -25.00 -6.43 3.17
C GLU A 635 -24.19 -7.69 3.56
N SER A 636 -24.43 -8.80 2.86
CA SER A 636 -23.61 -10.02 3.01
C SER A 636 -22.14 -9.80 2.63
N PHE A 637 -21.21 -10.48 3.30
CA PHE A 637 -19.77 -10.48 2.98
C PHE A 637 -19.48 -10.76 1.48
N LEU A 638 -20.13 -11.75 0.88
CA LEU A 638 -19.95 -12.05 -0.55
C LEU A 638 -20.43 -10.90 -1.46
N GLY A 639 -21.47 -10.17 -1.04
CA GLY A 639 -22.00 -9.00 -1.74
C GLY A 639 -20.97 -7.87 -1.80
N SER A 640 -20.46 -7.44 -0.64
CA SER A 640 -19.49 -6.33 -0.50
C SER A 640 -18.11 -6.59 -1.09
N ARG A 641 -17.87 -7.80 -1.60
CA ARG A 641 -16.61 -8.25 -2.21
C ARG A 641 -16.71 -8.61 -3.69
N GLY A 642 -17.86 -8.43 -4.33
CA GLY A 642 -18.01 -8.60 -5.79
C GLY A 642 -19.03 -9.64 -6.27
N ALA A 643 -19.58 -10.49 -5.40
CA ALA A 643 -20.60 -11.47 -5.75
C ALA A 643 -22.05 -10.98 -5.52
N LYS A 644 -22.26 -9.65 -5.47
CA LYS A 644 -23.58 -9.03 -5.51
C LYS A 644 -24.26 -9.32 -6.86
N THR A 645 -25.57 -9.59 -6.84
CA THR A 645 -26.32 -9.91 -8.07
C THR A 645 -26.33 -8.72 -9.04
N LYS A 646 -25.82 -8.94 -10.26
CA LYS A 646 -25.83 -7.98 -11.37
C LYS A 646 -27.25 -7.52 -11.73
N PRO A 647 -27.44 -6.30 -12.29
CA PRO A 647 -28.78 -5.80 -12.64
C PRO A 647 -29.58 -6.77 -13.55
N ALA A 648 -30.85 -6.98 -13.22
CA ALA A 648 -31.66 -8.02 -13.84
C ALA A 648 -31.89 -7.74 -15.35
N GLY A 649 -31.32 -8.59 -16.21
CA GLY A 649 -31.40 -8.47 -17.67
C GLY A 649 -30.09 -7.99 -18.32
N THR A 650 -29.09 -7.58 -17.54
CA THR A 650 -27.72 -7.40 -18.04
C THR A 650 -27.12 -8.77 -18.43
N PRO A 651 -26.33 -8.89 -19.52
CA PRO A 651 -25.79 -10.18 -19.95
C PRO A 651 -24.72 -10.75 -19.02
N ASN A 652 -24.79 -12.06 -18.73
CA ASN A 652 -23.63 -12.82 -18.24
C ASN A 652 -22.81 -13.26 -19.46
N VAL A 653 -21.56 -12.81 -19.58
CA VAL A 653 -20.75 -13.01 -20.79
C VAL A 653 -19.83 -14.23 -20.66
N GLN A 654 -19.17 -14.39 -19.51
CA GLN A 654 -18.27 -15.51 -19.22
C GLN A 654 -18.21 -15.79 -17.70
N PRO A 655 -17.90 -17.02 -17.24
CA PRO A 655 -17.81 -17.34 -15.80
C PRO A 655 -16.75 -16.54 -15.04
N GLU A 656 -15.72 -16.05 -15.72
CA GLU A 656 -14.64 -15.22 -15.15
C GLU A 656 -15.12 -13.83 -14.70
N ASP A 657 -16.33 -13.45 -15.11
CA ASP A 657 -17.00 -12.22 -14.68
C ASP A 657 -17.64 -12.37 -13.28
N ASP A 658 -17.76 -13.60 -12.74
CA ASP A 658 -18.44 -13.90 -11.47
C ASP A 658 -17.44 -14.37 -10.40
N GLY A 659 -17.39 -13.66 -9.26
CA GLY A 659 -16.51 -13.99 -8.13
C GLY A 659 -16.49 -12.89 -7.07
N ALA A 660 -15.90 -13.18 -5.92
CA ALA A 660 -15.71 -12.24 -4.81
C ALA A 660 -14.26 -12.25 -4.31
N ILE A 661 -13.74 -11.11 -3.83
CA ILE A 661 -12.45 -11.06 -3.11
C ILE A 661 -12.59 -11.92 -1.84
N PRO A 662 -11.75 -12.96 -1.66
CA PRO A 662 -11.73 -13.75 -0.44
C PRO A 662 -11.05 -12.99 0.70
N ARG A 663 -11.00 -13.58 1.89
CA ARG A 663 -10.43 -12.96 3.09
C ARG A 663 -8.92 -13.23 3.19
N TYR A 664 -8.16 -12.24 3.66
CA TYR A 664 -6.71 -12.30 3.92
C TYR A 664 -5.82 -12.67 2.72
N THR A 665 -6.31 -12.57 1.48
CA THR A 665 -5.49 -12.72 0.27
C THR A 665 -4.81 -11.42 -0.13
N ASN A 666 -3.51 -11.51 -0.40
CA ASN A 666 -2.77 -10.46 -1.09
C ASN A 666 -2.16 -11.05 -2.37
N ASP A 667 -2.81 -10.78 -3.50
CA ASP A 667 -2.36 -11.19 -4.82
C ASP A 667 -1.07 -10.44 -5.20
N THR A 668 -0.08 -11.15 -5.76
CA THR A 668 1.10 -10.52 -6.39
C THR A 668 1.09 -10.63 -7.91
N ASN A 669 0.20 -11.43 -8.50
CA ASN A 669 -0.20 -11.37 -9.92
C ASN A 669 -1.45 -12.21 -10.18
N GLY A 670 -2.24 -11.85 -11.19
CA GLY A 670 -3.53 -12.50 -11.50
C GLY A 670 -4.68 -11.90 -10.67
N ALA A 671 -5.75 -12.68 -10.52
CA ALA A 671 -6.83 -12.44 -9.59
C ALA A 671 -7.30 -13.80 -9.03
N PHE A 672 -7.34 -13.93 -7.71
CA PHE A 672 -7.82 -15.12 -7.00
C PHE A 672 -9.13 -14.78 -6.27
N GLU A 673 -10.25 -15.31 -6.77
CA GLU A 673 -11.60 -14.98 -6.28
C GLU A 673 -12.30 -16.22 -5.70
N SER A 674 -13.07 -16.05 -4.63
CA SER A 674 -14.08 -17.03 -4.22
C SER A 674 -15.19 -17.04 -5.27
N VAL A 675 -15.39 -18.17 -5.95
CA VAL A 675 -16.41 -18.37 -7.01
C VAL A 675 -17.39 -19.46 -6.60
N ALA A 676 -18.64 -19.37 -7.05
CA ALA A 676 -19.62 -20.44 -6.88
C ALA A 676 -19.35 -21.61 -7.85
N THR A 677 -19.69 -22.83 -7.47
CA THR A 677 -19.55 -24.03 -8.32
C THR A 677 -20.86 -24.80 -8.50
N GLY A 678 -20.80 -25.90 -9.25
CA GLY A 678 -21.91 -26.86 -9.38
C GLY A 678 -21.74 -28.14 -8.54
N ASP A 679 -20.72 -28.21 -7.68
CA ASP A 679 -20.48 -29.34 -6.77
C ASP A 679 -21.11 -29.03 -5.40
N PRO A 680 -22.17 -29.75 -4.96
CA PRO A 680 -22.84 -29.50 -3.68
C PRO A 680 -22.01 -29.93 -2.45
N VAL A 681 -20.77 -30.38 -2.64
CA VAL A 681 -19.77 -30.57 -1.57
C VAL A 681 -18.80 -29.38 -1.49
N ARG A 682 -18.78 -28.51 -2.52
CA ARG A 682 -17.86 -27.38 -2.72
C ARG A 682 -18.63 -26.22 -3.37
N ASP A 683 -19.66 -25.73 -2.68
CA ASP A 683 -20.59 -24.74 -3.25
C ASP A 683 -19.87 -23.45 -3.67
N ARG A 684 -18.76 -23.14 -2.98
CA ARG A 684 -17.74 -22.18 -3.42
C ARG A 684 -16.33 -22.79 -3.36
N VAL A 685 -15.40 -22.20 -4.11
CA VAL A 685 -13.94 -22.49 -4.10
C VAL A 685 -13.15 -21.22 -4.43
N LEU A 686 -11.86 -21.18 -4.11
CA LEU A 686 -10.94 -20.14 -4.63
C LEU A 686 -10.52 -20.47 -6.07
N ARG A 687 -10.76 -19.57 -7.02
CA ARG A 687 -10.38 -19.75 -8.43
C ARG A 687 -9.45 -18.63 -8.89
N GLN A 688 -8.37 -19.01 -9.58
CA GLN A 688 -7.59 -18.05 -10.36
C GLN A 688 -8.36 -17.71 -11.65
N GLN A 689 -8.72 -16.43 -11.82
CA GLN A 689 -9.66 -15.95 -12.85
C GLN A 689 -8.99 -15.51 -14.18
N ILE A 690 -7.66 -15.55 -14.29
CA ILE A 690 -6.93 -14.97 -15.43
C ILE A 690 -6.28 -16.08 -16.27
N GLY A 691 -7.10 -16.62 -17.18
CA GLY A 691 -6.75 -17.68 -18.10
C GLY A 691 -5.93 -17.23 -19.31
N THR A 692 -5.75 -18.16 -20.25
CA THR A 692 -4.93 -17.97 -21.46
C THR A 692 -5.55 -16.91 -22.39
N GLY A 693 -4.84 -15.80 -22.59
CA GLY A 693 -5.31 -14.67 -23.43
C GLY A 693 -5.92 -13.51 -22.63
N MET A 694 -6.17 -13.68 -21.33
CA MET A 694 -6.59 -12.63 -20.41
C MET A 694 -5.39 -11.90 -19.76
N ASN A 695 -4.18 -12.42 -19.97
CA ASN A 695 -2.95 -11.94 -19.36
C ASN A 695 -2.43 -10.63 -19.98
N GLY A 696 -2.93 -9.49 -19.49
CA GLY A 696 -2.54 -8.14 -19.90
C GLY A 696 -1.08 -7.74 -19.58
N SER A 697 -0.73 -6.49 -19.84
CA SER A 697 0.57 -5.95 -19.42
C SER A 697 0.67 -5.89 -17.89
N ALA A 698 1.86 -6.20 -17.37
CA ALA A 698 2.25 -6.00 -15.98
C ALA A 698 3.49 -5.12 -15.94
N TRP A 699 3.65 -4.35 -14.86
CA TRP A 699 4.88 -3.64 -14.52
C TRP A 699 5.95 -4.64 -14.05
N ASN A 700 5.64 -5.40 -13.00
CA ASN A 700 6.45 -6.50 -12.52
C ASN A 700 5.89 -7.84 -13.04
N GLN A 701 6.60 -8.46 -13.98
CA GLN A 701 6.16 -9.73 -14.57
C GLN A 701 6.39 -10.91 -13.62
N GLY A 702 5.38 -11.78 -13.48
CA GLY A 702 5.40 -13.02 -12.70
C GLY A 702 4.24 -13.93 -13.10
N ASP A 703 4.23 -15.15 -12.57
CA ASP A 703 3.09 -16.09 -12.66
C ASP A 703 2.05 -15.76 -11.56
N PRO A 704 0.79 -16.25 -11.65
CA PRO A 704 -0.23 -16.00 -10.64
C PRO A 704 0.16 -16.51 -9.26
N LYS A 705 0.06 -15.63 -8.27
CA LYS A 705 0.40 -15.87 -6.88
C LYS A 705 -0.53 -15.08 -5.96
N THR A 706 -0.98 -15.71 -4.89
CA THR A 706 -1.64 -15.03 -3.76
C THR A 706 -1.05 -15.49 -2.44
N THR A 707 -0.81 -14.56 -1.54
CA THR A 707 -0.17 -14.77 -0.23
C THR A 707 -1.23 -14.66 0.85
N ILE A 708 -1.18 -15.53 1.88
CA ILE A 708 -2.19 -15.60 2.94
C ILE A 708 -1.51 -15.84 4.29
N GLY A 709 -1.94 -15.09 5.31
CA GLY A 709 -1.68 -15.38 6.72
C GLY A 709 -0.53 -14.60 7.37
N ASP A 710 -0.05 -15.11 8.51
CA ASP A 710 0.85 -14.39 9.40
C ASP A 710 2.33 -14.79 9.19
N TYR A 711 3.20 -13.78 9.09
CA TYR A 711 4.64 -13.95 8.91
C TYR A 711 5.33 -14.56 10.14
N ARG A 712 4.69 -14.50 11.31
CA ARG A 712 5.16 -15.09 12.57
C ARG A 712 5.03 -16.61 12.59
N TRP A 713 4.29 -17.24 11.67
CA TRP A 713 4.12 -18.69 11.61
C TRP A 713 5.45 -19.42 11.38
N ALA A 714 5.84 -20.22 12.38
CA ALA A 714 7.12 -20.90 12.46
C ALA A 714 7.03 -22.37 12.04
N ASN A 715 6.26 -23.22 12.74
CA ASN A 715 6.24 -24.67 12.49
C ASN A 715 4.82 -25.20 12.27
N TYR A 716 4.50 -25.49 11.01
CA TYR A 716 3.17 -25.87 10.57
C TYR A 716 3.20 -26.84 9.38
N ARG A 717 2.03 -27.42 9.07
CA ARG A 717 1.73 -28.15 7.86
C ARG A 717 0.62 -27.41 7.12
N ALA A 718 0.94 -26.86 5.96
CA ALA A 718 -0.06 -26.33 5.05
C ALA A 718 -0.56 -27.45 4.14
N SER A 719 -1.86 -27.51 3.88
CA SER A 719 -2.47 -28.33 2.83
C SER A 719 -3.59 -27.58 2.13
N VAL A 720 -3.81 -27.89 0.86
CA VAL A 720 -4.89 -27.34 0.03
C VAL A 720 -5.29 -28.37 -1.03
N ASP A 721 -6.58 -28.51 -1.30
CA ASP A 721 -7.11 -29.27 -2.43
C ASP A 721 -6.95 -28.44 -3.72
N VAL A 722 -6.60 -29.09 -4.83
CA VAL A 722 -6.35 -28.45 -6.14
C VAL A 722 -7.09 -29.18 -7.26
N LEU A 723 -7.72 -28.41 -8.15
CA LEU A 723 -8.28 -28.88 -9.41
C LEU A 723 -7.80 -28.01 -10.57
N PHE A 724 -7.34 -28.66 -11.65
CA PHE A 724 -6.97 -28.00 -12.90
C PHE A 724 -8.15 -28.01 -13.87
N GLU A 725 -8.49 -26.87 -14.46
CA GLU A 725 -9.50 -26.80 -15.51
C GLU A 725 -8.90 -27.09 -16.91
N ALA A 726 -9.76 -27.21 -17.92
CA ALA A 726 -9.36 -27.57 -19.27
C ALA A 726 -8.80 -26.36 -20.05
N GLY A 727 -7.49 -26.12 -19.96
CA GLY A 727 -6.81 -25.11 -20.79
C GLY A 727 -5.32 -24.95 -20.51
N GLY A 728 -4.59 -24.38 -21.47
CA GLY A 728 -3.17 -24.03 -21.31
C GLY A 728 -2.25 -25.21 -20.97
N THR A 729 -1.32 -24.97 -20.05
CA THR A 729 -0.45 -26.00 -19.42
C THR A 729 -0.51 -25.79 -17.90
N PRO A 730 -1.53 -26.36 -17.22
CA PRO A 730 -1.84 -25.98 -15.85
C PRO A 730 -0.89 -26.64 -14.84
N TYR A 731 -0.56 -25.88 -13.82
CA TYR A 731 0.17 -26.31 -12.63
C TYR A 731 -0.36 -25.53 -11.42
N ALA A 732 -0.12 -26.05 -10.21
CA ALA A 732 -0.33 -25.35 -8.95
C ALA A 732 0.95 -25.34 -8.10
N THR A 733 1.01 -24.42 -7.14
CA THR A 733 2.06 -24.31 -6.13
C THR A 733 1.47 -24.08 -4.75
N LEU A 734 1.99 -24.78 -3.74
CA LEU A 734 1.79 -24.47 -2.33
C LEU A 734 3.14 -24.12 -1.70
N GLY A 735 3.30 -22.86 -1.29
CA GLY A 735 4.46 -22.30 -0.61
C GLY A 735 4.28 -22.18 0.90
N ALA A 736 5.37 -22.34 1.65
CA ALA A 736 5.44 -22.20 3.10
C ALA A 736 6.74 -21.50 3.54
N ARG A 737 6.66 -20.80 4.68
CA ARG A 737 7.64 -19.81 5.18
C ARG A 737 8.00 -18.79 4.10
N GLU A 738 6.97 -18.08 3.67
CA GLU A 738 7.00 -16.93 2.76
C GLU A 738 7.33 -15.64 3.54
N GLN A 739 8.30 -14.86 3.03
CA GLN A 739 8.85 -13.64 3.64
C GLN A 739 9.26 -12.62 2.55
N GLY A 740 8.50 -12.57 1.45
CA GLY A 740 8.76 -11.72 0.29
C GLY A 740 10.23 -11.66 -0.17
N GLY A 741 10.71 -10.44 -0.34
CA GLY A 741 12.02 -10.11 -0.89
C GLY A 741 12.07 -10.04 -2.42
N THR A 742 10.92 -10.09 -3.11
CA THR A 742 10.82 -9.83 -4.56
C THR A 742 9.53 -9.07 -4.91
N ALA A 743 9.63 -8.17 -5.90
CA ALA A 743 8.53 -7.30 -6.32
C ALA A 743 7.35 -8.01 -7.03
N ASN A 744 7.51 -9.29 -7.39
CA ASN A 744 6.50 -10.09 -8.08
C ASN A 744 6.05 -11.30 -7.25
N GLY A 745 6.45 -11.40 -5.98
CA GLY A 745 6.14 -12.53 -5.10
C GLY A 745 6.64 -13.89 -5.61
N SER A 746 7.67 -13.92 -6.47
CA SER A 746 8.21 -15.14 -7.05
C SER A 746 9.51 -15.57 -6.34
N ASN A 747 9.66 -16.88 -6.10
CA ASN A 747 10.83 -17.49 -5.44
C ASN A 747 11.03 -17.05 -3.96
N VAL A 748 9.94 -16.69 -3.28
CA VAL A 748 9.90 -16.08 -1.94
C VAL A 748 9.63 -17.06 -0.80
N SER A 749 9.04 -18.23 -1.09
CA SER A 749 8.81 -19.29 -0.09
C SER A 749 10.08 -20.11 0.19
N ALA A 750 10.33 -20.41 1.47
CA ALA A 750 11.47 -21.24 1.87
C ALA A 750 11.34 -22.69 1.42
N ALA A 751 10.10 -23.20 1.35
CA ALA A 751 9.71 -24.49 0.78
C ALA A 751 8.45 -24.31 -0.08
N GLU A 752 8.46 -24.79 -1.33
CA GLU A 752 7.34 -24.65 -2.27
C GLU A 752 7.15 -25.94 -3.09
N LEU A 753 6.00 -26.58 -2.98
CA LEU A 753 5.64 -27.76 -3.76
C LEU A 753 4.90 -27.33 -5.03
N LYS A 754 5.53 -27.51 -6.20
CA LYS A 754 4.92 -27.31 -7.52
C LYS A 754 4.49 -28.65 -8.13
N VAL A 755 3.29 -28.71 -8.70
CA VAL A 755 2.70 -29.93 -9.30
C VAL A 755 1.95 -29.58 -10.60
N ASP A 756 2.13 -30.38 -11.65
CA ASP A 756 1.37 -30.26 -12.91
C ASP A 756 0.23 -31.29 -13.03
N ALA A 757 -0.67 -31.09 -13.98
CA ALA A 757 -1.79 -32.02 -14.26
C ALA A 757 -1.36 -33.44 -14.67
N THR A 758 -0.09 -33.67 -15.05
CA THR A 758 0.44 -35.03 -15.29
C THR A 758 0.87 -35.73 -14.01
N GLY A 759 0.94 -35.00 -12.89
CA GLY A 759 1.50 -35.46 -11.62
C GLY A 759 3.03 -35.39 -11.58
N ALA A 760 3.67 -34.62 -12.48
CA ALA A 760 5.08 -34.26 -12.29
C ALA A 760 5.17 -33.19 -11.20
N TRP A 761 6.15 -33.31 -10.31
CA TRP A 761 6.30 -32.44 -9.16
C TRP A 761 7.74 -32.01 -8.91
N SER A 762 7.92 -30.87 -8.25
CA SER A 762 9.18 -30.42 -7.70
C SER A 762 8.98 -29.71 -6.36
N LEU A 763 9.78 -30.09 -5.36
CA LEU A 763 9.97 -29.28 -4.16
C LEU A 763 11.07 -28.25 -4.43
N LEU A 764 10.71 -26.98 -4.33
CA LEU A 764 11.56 -25.82 -4.54
C LEU A 764 11.94 -25.22 -3.18
N ARG A 765 13.12 -24.61 -3.10
CA ARG A 765 13.57 -23.73 -2.03
C ARG A 765 14.00 -22.40 -2.65
N TYR A 766 13.26 -21.32 -2.39
CA TYR A 766 13.42 -20.03 -3.07
C TYR A 766 13.60 -20.20 -4.60
N GLY A 767 12.66 -20.90 -5.25
CA GLY A 767 12.69 -21.21 -6.68
C GLY A 767 13.68 -22.30 -7.13
N THR A 768 14.65 -22.67 -6.30
CA THR A 768 15.65 -23.70 -6.64
C THR A 768 15.11 -25.10 -6.33
N ALA A 769 14.97 -25.96 -7.33
CA ALA A 769 14.52 -27.33 -7.13
C ALA A 769 15.52 -28.15 -6.29
N VAL A 770 15.08 -28.61 -5.11
CA VAL A 770 15.86 -29.48 -4.21
C VAL A 770 15.47 -30.96 -4.36
N ALA A 771 14.26 -31.25 -4.85
CA ALA A 771 13.83 -32.59 -5.27
C ALA A 771 12.76 -32.48 -6.37
N SER A 772 12.66 -33.51 -7.22
CA SER A 772 11.60 -33.64 -8.23
C SER A 772 11.35 -35.11 -8.59
N GLY A 773 10.18 -35.38 -9.19
CA GLY A 773 9.77 -36.73 -9.59
C GLY A 773 8.37 -36.73 -10.21
N ARG A 774 7.72 -37.90 -10.25
CA ARG A 774 6.31 -38.05 -10.60
C ARG A 774 5.52 -38.71 -9.48
N ALA A 775 4.23 -38.41 -9.36
CA ALA A 775 3.33 -39.04 -8.40
C ALA A 775 3.18 -40.55 -8.68
N SER A 776 3.29 -40.96 -9.96
CA SER A 776 3.37 -42.36 -10.39
C SER A 776 4.49 -43.17 -9.74
N ASP A 777 5.56 -42.50 -9.32
CA ASP A 777 6.73 -43.14 -8.73
C ASP A 777 6.47 -43.53 -7.25
N THR A 778 5.41 -42.98 -6.66
CA THR A 778 4.86 -43.35 -5.34
C THR A 778 3.36 -43.68 -5.49
N PRO A 779 2.99 -44.89 -5.98
CA PRO A 779 1.59 -45.23 -6.29
C PRO A 779 0.60 -45.09 -5.13
N ALA A 780 1.07 -45.14 -3.88
CA ALA A 780 0.27 -44.90 -2.70
C ALA A 780 -0.36 -43.49 -2.64
N THR A 781 0.19 -42.51 -3.35
CA THR A 781 -0.41 -41.16 -3.51
C THR A 781 -1.77 -41.19 -4.21
N ALA A 782 -2.11 -42.25 -4.95
CA ALA A 782 -3.36 -42.38 -5.71
C ALA A 782 -3.69 -41.13 -6.58
N PHE A 783 -2.66 -40.42 -7.07
CA PHE A 783 -2.82 -39.14 -7.74
C PHE A 783 -3.66 -39.27 -9.03
N LYS A 784 -4.65 -38.40 -9.16
CA LYS A 784 -5.57 -38.34 -10.30
C LYS A 784 -4.98 -37.37 -11.34
N SER A 785 -4.27 -37.90 -12.34
CA SER A 785 -3.77 -37.09 -13.46
C SER A 785 -4.91 -36.63 -14.38
N GLY A 786 -4.79 -35.41 -14.91
CA GLY A 786 -5.76 -34.79 -15.81
C GLY A 786 -6.31 -33.47 -15.28
N THR A 787 -7.43 -33.05 -15.86
CA THR A 787 -8.21 -31.86 -15.51
C THR A 787 -9.59 -32.27 -14.98
N GLY A 788 -10.24 -31.43 -14.18
CA GLY A 788 -11.54 -31.74 -13.55
C GLY A 788 -11.46 -32.80 -12.44
N VAL A 789 -10.29 -32.94 -11.80
CA VAL A 789 -10.04 -33.93 -10.73
C VAL A 789 -9.27 -33.32 -9.56
N TRP A 790 -9.86 -33.38 -8.36
CA TRP A 790 -9.27 -32.88 -7.12
C TRP A 790 -8.12 -33.76 -6.60
N ASN A 791 -7.00 -33.13 -6.22
CA ASN A 791 -5.90 -33.74 -5.47
C ASN A 791 -5.41 -32.77 -4.38
N THR A 792 -5.06 -33.29 -3.20
CA THR A 792 -4.53 -32.50 -2.09
C THR A 792 -3.02 -32.34 -2.20
N LEU A 793 -2.52 -31.11 -2.19
CA LEU A 793 -1.10 -30.78 -2.01
C LEU A 793 -0.85 -30.48 -0.52
N ALA A 794 0.31 -30.87 0.03
CA ALA A 794 0.72 -30.39 1.35
C ALA A 794 2.23 -30.19 1.50
N VAL A 795 2.61 -29.19 2.29
CA VAL A 795 3.99 -28.86 2.68
C VAL A 795 4.05 -28.69 4.19
N GLN A 796 4.90 -29.47 4.86
CA GLN A 796 5.20 -29.33 6.28
C GLN A 796 6.58 -28.71 6.48
N VAL A 797 6.67 -27.71 7.34
CA VAL A 797 7.89 -26.99 7.73
C VAL A 797 8.11 -27.14 9.24
N ALA A 798 9.14 -27.90 9.64
CA ALA A 798 9.39 -28.24 11.04
C ALA A 798 10.89 -28.20 11.36
N GLY A 799 11.32 -27.24 12.19
CA GLY A 799 12.74 -26.95 12.39
C GLY A 799 13.42 -26.63 11.05
N SER A 800 14.47 -27.37 10.70
CA SER A 800 15.15 -27.31 9.40
C SER A 800 14.68 -28.36 8.38
N VAL A 801 13.59 -29.09 8.64
CA VAL A 801 13.09 -30.16 7.75
C VAL A 801 11.82 -29.70 7.04
N TYR A 802 11.84 -29.78 5.71
CA TYR A 802 10.73 -29.47 4.82
C TYR A 802 10.26 -30.76 4.14
N THR A 803 8.97 -31.10 4.26
CA THR A 803 8.42 -32.37 3.79
C THR A 803 7.20 -32.14 2.91
N ALA A 804 7.16 -32.78 1.74
CA ALA A 804 6.11 -32.62 0.75
C ALA A 804 5.24 -33.89 0.64
N TYR A 805 3.94 -33.69 0.43
CA TYR A 805 2.94 -34.76 0.35
C TYR A 805 1.99 -34.53 -0.84
N LEU A 806 1.45 -35.62 -1.39
CA LEU A 806 0.33 -35.63 -2.33
C LEU A 806 -0.74 -36.57 -1.78
N ASN A 807 -1.99 -36.11 -1.69
CA ASN A 807 -3.14 -36.85 -1.13
C ASN A 807 -2.81 -37.48 0.24
N GLY A 808 -2.13 -36.72 1.11
CA GLY A 808 -1.69 -37.17 2.44
C GLY A 808 -0.44 -38.07 2.47
N VAL A 809 0.03 -38.60 1.34
CA VAL A 809 1.21 -39.47 1.28
C VAL A 809 2.48 -38.67 1.02
N GLN A 810 3.48 -38.85 1.89
CA GLN A 810 4.80 -38.21 1.76
C GLN A 810 5.51 -38.67 0.49
N ILE A 811 5.95 -37.72 -0.34
CA ILE A 811 6.69 -37.96 -1.59
C ILE A 811 8.18 -37.63 -1.48
N THR A 812 8.56 -36.67 -0.64
CA THR A 812 9.97 -36.31 -0.40
C THR A 812 10.14 -35.53 0.91
N SER A 813 11.36 -35.44 1.40
CA SER A 813 11.76 -34.57 2.50
C SER A 813 13.17 -34.02 2.27
N TYR A 814 13.39 -32.78 2.68
CA TYR A 814 14.63 -32.02 2.50
C TYR A 814 15.06 -31.41 3.84
N THR A 815 16.35 -31.43 4.12
CA THR A 815 16.93 -30.72 5.27
C THR A 815 17.67 -29.47 4.80
N ASP A 816 17.23 -28.32 5.28
CA ASP A 816 17.81 -27.03 4.98
C ASP A 816 19.11 -26.80 5.76
N ALA A 817 20.16 -26.38 5.06
CA ALA A 817 21.45 -26.03 5.66
C ALA A 817 21.46 -24.61 6.25
N ALA A 818 20.51 -23.77 5.85
CA ALA A 818 20.30 -22.40 6.31
C ALA A 818 18.79 -22.17 6.52
N PRO A 819 18.20 -22.76 7.58
CA PRO A 819 16.76 -22.78 7.79
C PRO A 819 16.17 -21.37 7.94
N GLN A 820 15.20 -21.05 7.09
CA GLN A 820 14.27 -19.96 7.37
C GLN A 820 13.35 -20.40 8.50
N ALA A 821 13.22 -19.64 9.58
CA ALA A 821 12.53 -20.09 10.78
C ALA A 821 11.01 -19.80 10.82
N ALA A 822 10.53 -18.79 10.08
CA ALA A 822 9.11 -18.43 10.00
C ALA A 822 8.71 -17.81 8.63
N GLY A 823 7.40 -17.69 8.40
CA GLY A 823 6.78 -16.97 7.27
C GLY A 823 5.41 -17.52 6.86
N ARG A 824 4.70 -16.76 6.01
CA ARG A 824 3.32 -17.02 5.53
C ARG A 824 3.22 -18.23 4.59
N VAL A 825 2.01 -18.53 4.11
CA VAL A 825 1.80 -19.42 2.95
C VAL A 825 1.53 -18.64 1.66
N GLN A 826 1.75 -19.30 0.53
CA GLN A 826 1.47 -18.77 -0.79
C GLN A 826 0.81 -19.82 -1.69
N LEU A 827 -0.32 -19.49 -2.28
CA LEU A 827 -0.95 -20.25 -3.36
C LEU A 827 -0.52 -19.68 -4.72
N GLY A 828 -0.63 -20.48 -5.78
CA GLY A 828 -0.20 -20.04 -7.10
C GLY A 828 -0.44 -21.05 -8.21
N SER A 829 -0.50 -20.57 -9.45
CA SER A 829 -0.85 -21.38 -10.63
C SER A 829 -0.08 -20.94 -11.89
N ALA A 830 -0.45 -21.50 -13.04
CA ALA A 830 -0.21 -20.86 -14.34
C ALA A 830 -1.29 -19.81 -14.66
N PHE A 831 -1.14 -19.02 -15.73
CA PHE A 831 -2.24 -18.27 -16.37
C PHE A 831 -3.19 -19.22 -17.14
N ALA A 832 -3.81 -20.11 -16.37
CA ALA A 832 -4.80 -21.11 -16.76
C ALA A 832 -5.66 -21.41 -15.53
N PHE A 833 -6.98 -21.42 -15.70
CA PHE A 833 -7.93 -21.51 -14.58
C PHE A 833 -7.63 -22.72 -13.69
N THR A 834 -7.42 -22.43 -12.42
CA THR A 834 -7.00 -23.40 -11.40
C THR A 834 -7.80 -23.09 -10.15
N GLN A 835 -8.44 -24.12 -9.59
CA GLN A 835 -9.25 -24.04 -8.39
C GLN A 835 -8.45 -24.59 -7.19
N PHE A 836 -8.64 -23.93 -6.06
CA PHE A 836 -8.07 -24.24 -4.75
C PHE A 836 -9.20 -24.29 -3.74
N ASP A 837 -9.13 -25.21 -2.81
CA ASP A 837 -10.17 -25.44 -1.81
C ASP A 837 -9.54 -26.02 -0.54
N ASP A 838 -10.28 -25.99 0.56
CA ASP A 838 -9.96 -26.73 1.78
C ASP A 838 -8.55 -26.40 2.32
N LEU A 839 -8.20 -25.10 2.31
CA LEU A 839 -6.92 -24.59 2.80
C LEU A 839 -6.85 -24.77 4.32
N ARG A 840 -5.83 -25.48 4.79
CA ARG A 840 -5.65 -25.82 6.22
C ARG A 840 -4.20 -25.64 6.63
N ILE A 841 -3.97 -24.89 7.70
CA ILE A 841 -2.67 -24.65 8.32
C ILE A 841 -2.69 -25.33 9.71
N GLU A 842 -2.07 -26.49 9.81
CA GLU A 842 -2.08 -27.34 11.00
C GLU A 842 -0.78 -27.19 11.81
N ARG A 843 -0.87 -27.27 13.14
CA ARG A 843 0.28 -27.26 14.06
C ARG A 843 1.06 -28.56 13.99
N VAL A 844 2.40 -28.52 14.00
CA VAL A 844 3.24 -29.74 14.07
C VAL A 844 3.48 -30.14 15.53
N PRO A 845 3.06 -31.34 15.99
CA PRO A 845 3.26 -31.76 17.38
C PRO A 845 4.74 -31.81 17.78
N GLY A 846 5.08 -31.22 18.93
CA GLY A 846 6.45 -31.14 19.46
C GLY A 846 7.31 -30.01 18.89
N PHE A 847 6.68 -29.05 18.20
CA PHE A 847 7.27 -27.81 17.72
C PHE A 847 6.38 -26.61 18.08
N THR A 848 7.01 -25.46 18.28
CA THR A 848 6.36 -24.18 18.58
C THR A 848 5.77 -23.58 17.31
N PRO A 849 4.46 -23.26 17.26
CA PRO A 849 3.78 -22.96 16.00
C PRO A 849 4.18 -21.62 15.39
N TYR A 850 4.47 -20.59 16.19
CA TYR A 850 4.76 -19.22 15.74
C TYR A 850 5.62 -18.42 16.75
N TYR A 851 6.14 -17.28 16.32
CA TYR A 851 6.66 -16.24 17.23
C TYR A 851 5.53 -15.47 17.90
N THR A 852 5.72 -15.02 19.15
CA THR A 852 4.75 -14.09 19.79
C THR A 852 4.85 -12.69 19.20
N THR A 853 6.07 -12.20 19.01
CA THR A 853 6.35 -10.91 18.37
C THR A 853 7.63 -10.97 17.56
N VAL A 854 7.78 -10.02 16.63
CA VAL A 854 8.98 -9.80 15.81
C VAL A 854 9.31 -8.33 15.91
N ILE A 855 10.41 -8.02 16.58
CA ILE A 855 10.81 -6.68 16.97
C ILE A 855 11.75 -6.11 15.90
N ASP A 856 11.45 -4.93 15.37
CA ASP A 856 12.30 -4.25 14.39
C ASP A 856 13.66 -3.84 15.00
N GLY A 857 14.73 -3.90 14.21
CA GLY A 857 16.08 -3.57 14.67
C GLY A 857 16.29 -2.12 15.17
N MET A 858 15.37 -1.20 14.86
CA MET A 858 15.33 0.20 15.29
C MET A 858 14.49 0.41 16.57
N HIS A 859 13.63 -0.55 16.95
CA HIS A 859 12.75 -0.47 18.11
C HIS A 859 13.52 -0.70 19.42
N GLN A 860 14.30 0.32 19.80
CA GLN A 860 15.21 0.30 20.94
C GLN A 860 14.60 0.88 22.23
N THR A 861 13.45 1.55 22.11
CA THR A 861 12.77 2.32 23.17
C THR A 861 11.27 2.09 23.12
N SER A 862 10.61 2.12 24.27
CA SER A 862 9.16 1.99 24.37
C SER A 862 8.47 3.19 23.70
N TRP A 863 7.30 2.95 23.14
CA TRP A 863 6.45 3.99 22.55
C TRP A 863 5.67 4.76 23.62
N ALA A 864 5.39 4.13 24.78
CA ALA A 864 4.74 4.78 25.92
C ALA A 864 5.71 5.64 26.78
N ASP A 865 7.01 5.34 26.73
CA ASP A 865 8.09 6.11 27.36
C ASP A 865 9.40 5.90 26.59
N VAL A 866 9.82 6.89 25.81
CA VAL A 866 11.03 6.79 24.98
C VAL A 866 12.34 6.74 25.79
N SER A 867 12.29 6.89 27.13
CA SER A 867 13.44 6.63 28.02
C SER A 867 13.52 5.17 28.49
N THR A 868 12.47 4.37 28.35
CA THR A 868 12.42 2.95 28.73
C THR A 868 12.93 2.06 27.58
N PRO A 869 14.06 1.33 27.73
CA PRO A 869 14.71 0.67 26.60
C PRO A 869 14.27 -0.80 26.38
N VAL A 870 13.89 -1.09 25.13
CA VAL A 870 13.46 -2.39 24.59
C VAL A 870 14.68 -3.18 24.06
N LEU A 871 15.03 -3.08 22.77
CA LEU A 871 16.28 -3.66 22.24
C LEU A 871 17.49 -2.81 22.63
N ARG A 872 18.48 -3.39 23.33
CA ARG A 872 19.65 -2.65 23.82
C ARG A 872 20.91 -3.00 23.04
N PHE A 873 21.30 -2.10 22.14
CA PHE A 873 22.57 -2.17 21.43
C PHE A 873 23.68 -1.43 22.20
N ASP A 874 24.95 -1.85 22.04
CA ASP A 874 26.10 -1.09 22.53
C ASP A 874 26.63 -0.07 21.50
N SER A 875 27.64 0.73 21.87
CA SER A 875 28.18 1.79 20.99
C SER A 875 28.99 1.27 19.78
N LYS A 876 28.84 0.00 19.39
CA LYS A 876 29.45 -0.61 18.20
C LYS A 876 28.40 -1.03 17.17
N TRP A 877 27.32 -0.27 17.08
CA TRP A 877 26.28 -0.45 16.07
C TRP A 877 26.04 0.86 15.32
N THR A 878 25.58 0.75 14.09
CA THR A 878 24.97 1.85 13.33
C THR A 878 23.53 1.48 13.00
N HIS A 879 22.63 2.43 13.18
CA HIS A 879 21.19 2.27 13.00
C HIS A 879 20.78 3.18 11.84
N VAL A 880 20.24 2.63 10.75
CA VAL A 880 19.95 3.41 9.55
C VAL A 880 18.55 3.14 9.00
N ASN A 881 17.81 4.21 8.69
CA ASN A 881 16.50 4.16 8.03
C ASN A 881 16.65 4.36 6.51
N GLY A 882 15.53 4.41 5.78
CA GLY A 882 15.53 4.67 4.33
C GLY A 882 16.23 3.57 3.52
N GLN A 883 16.29 2.34 4.05
CA GLN A 883 16.92 1.20 3.39
C GLN A 883 16.04 0.66 2.23
N GLY A 884 16.48 -0.44 1.62
CA GLY A 884 15.78 -1.08 0.50
C GLY A 884 14.36 -1.54 0.88
N MET A 885 13.47 -1.60 -0.12
CA MET A 885 12.05 -1.99 0.04
C MET A 885 11.79 -3.46 0.42
N PHE A 886 12.82 -4.14 0.91
CA PHE A 886 12.82 -5.55 1.33
C PHE A 886 13.62 -5.76 2.63
N GLU A 887 14.31 -4.74 3.18
CA GLU A 887 14.81 -4.80 4.56
C GLU A 887 13.61 -4.45 5.48
N TRP A 888 13.52 -5.08 6.64
CA TRP A 888 12.36 -5.00 7.54
C TRP A 888 12.11 -3.55 7.97
N GLN A 889 10.87 -3.07 7.78
CA GLN A 889 10.48 -1.66 7.91
C GLN A 889 11.43 -0.63 7.26
N ARG A 890 12.27 -1.03 6.31
CA ARG A 890 13.38 -0.23 5.72
C ARG A 890 14.39 0.28 6.75
N THR A 891 14.52 -0.39 7.89
CA THR A 891 15.57 -0.13 8.87
C THR A 891 16.79 -1.02 8.59
N ALA A 892 17.83 -0.90 9.41
CA ALA A 892 18.90 -1.89 9.56
C ALA A 892 19.83 -1.49 10.70
N SER A 893 20.09 -2.42 11.62
CA SER A 893 21.04 -2.25 12.73
C SER A 893 22.29 -3.09 12.47
N LYS A 894 23.42 -2.44 12.17
CA LYS A 894 24.64 -3.08 11.64
C LYS A 894 25.82 -2.95 12.62
N SER A 895 26.45 -4.07 12.96
CA SER A 895 27.58 -4.08 13.91
C SER A 895 28.86 -3.52 13.27
N THR A 896 29.59 -2.64 13.95
CA THR A 896 30.80 -1.97 13.44
C THR A 896 32.11 -2.73 13.66
N GLY A 897 32.09 -3.85 14.40
CA GLY A 897 33.26 -4.71 14.61
C GLY A 897 33.07 -5.75 15.70
N ARG A 898 34.17 -6.38 16.15
CA ARG A 898 34.15 -7.46 17.14
C ARG A 898 33.75 -7.00 18.54
N GLY A 899 32.97 -7.84 19.21
CA GLY A 899 32.44 -7.60 20.55
C GLY A 899 31.42 -6.46 20.58
N ALA A 900 30.67 -6.27 19.49
CA ALA A 900 29.44 -5.50 19.43
C ALA A 900 28.29 -6.36 19.95
N SER A 901 27.41 -5.78 20.75
CA SER A 901 26.45 -6.53 21.58
C SER A 901 25.03 -6.01 21.39
N LEU A 902 24.08 -6.93 21.27
CA LEU A 902 22.64 -6.69 21.35
C LEU A 902 22.10 -7.47 22.55
N THR A 903 21.36 -6.82 23.44
CA THR A 903 20.72 -7.44 24.61
C THR A 903 19.22 -7.21 24.60
N TYR A 904 18.45 -8.25 24.91
CA TYR A 904 17.00 -8.18 25.11
C TYR A 904 16.57 -9.13 26.25
N THR A 905 15.44 -8.84 26.88
CA THR A 905 14.84 -9.65 27.94
C THR A 905 13.41 -10.02 27.57
N PHE A 906 13.07 -11.30 27.62
CA PHE A 906 11.75 -11.81 27.20
C PHE A 906 11.32 -13.01 28.03
N THR A 907 10.02 -13.32 28.02
CA THR A 907 9.48 -14.61 28.51
C THR A 907 9.27 -15.55 27.33
N GLY A 908 9.92 -16.71 27.32
CA GLY A 908 9.88 -17.62 26.17
C GLY A 908 10.76 -18.86 26.32
N THR A 909 11.16 -19.45 25.19
CA THR A 909 12.14 -20.56 25.09
C THR A 909 13.24 -20.31 24.04
N GLY A 910 13.21 -19.15 23.36
CA GLY A 910 14.21 -18.81 22.35
C GLY A 910 14.02 -17.44 21.70
N ILE A 911 15.04 -17.05 20.95
CA ILE A 911 15.19 -15.78 20.24
C ILE A 911 15.94 -16.02 18.93
N ASP A 912 15.34 -15.60 17.82
CA ASP A 912 15.87 -15.79 16.46
C ASP A 912 16.17 -14.42 15.83
N VAL A 913 17.25 -14.32 15.06
CA VAL A 913 17.69 -13.07 14.40
C VAL A 913 17.39 -13.17 12.91
N LEU A 914 16.78 -12.11 12.37
CA LEU A 914 16.47 -11.95 10.96
C LEU A 914 17.33 -10.82 10.36
N GLY A 915 17.67 -10.95 9.08
CA GLY A 915 18.28 -9.87 8.29
C GLY A 915 19.25 -10.34 7.21
N SER A 916 19.45 -9.45 6.22
CA SER A 916 20.34 -9.66 5.07
C SER A 916 21.81 -9.79 5.51
N ASN A 917 22.39 -10.97 5.37
CA ASN A 917 23.71 -11.36 5.91
C ASN A 917 24.45 -12.37 5.02
N ASP A 918 25.78 -12.33 4.98
CA ASP A 918 26.60 -13.21 4.12
C ASP A 918 27.07 -14.53 4.78
N GLY A 919 26.74 -14.76 6.06
CA GLY A 919 27.19 -15.92 6.83
C GLY A 919 28.66 -15.86 7.29
N SER A 920 29.34 -14.71 7.22
CA SER A 920 30.71 -14.52 7.72
C SER A 920 30.77 -14.10 9.20
N ALA A 921 29.73 -13.45 9.71
CA ALA A 921 29.59 -13.08 11.13
C ALA A 921 29.58 -14.31 12.05
N ARG A 922 30.15 -14.18 13.25
CA ARG A 922 30.16 -15.21 14.29
C ARG A 922 29.60 -14.66 15.59
N LEU A 923 28.86 -15.47 16.33
CA LEU A 923 28.16 -15.01 17.54
C LEU A 923 28.51 -15.84 18.77
N ASP A 924 28.77 -15.14 19.87
CA ASP A 924 28.59 -15.65 21.22
C ASP A 924 27.15 -15.38 21.65
N ALA A 925 26.51 -16.32 22.36
CA ALA A 925 25.24 -16.08 23.04
C ALA A 925 25.41 -16.28 24.54
N ILE A 926 25.06 -15.23 25.29
CA ILE A 926 25.08 -15.17 26.74
C ILE A 926 23.62 -15.13 27.20
N VAL A 927 23.22 -16.06 28.06
CA VAL A 927 21.87 -16.16 28.61
C VAL A 927 22.01 -16.07 30.13
N ASP A 928 21.29 -15.12 30.74
CA ASP A 928 21.28 -14.87 32.18
C ASP A 928 22.69 -14.70 32.78
N GLY A 929 23.57 -14.03 32.03
CA GLY A 929 24.98 -13.79 32.36
C GLY A 929 25.93 -14.97 32.07
N VAL A 930 25.43 -16.13 31.64
CA VAL A 930 26.23 -17.32 31.33
C VAL A 930 26.38 -17.50 29.82
N GLN A 931 27.61 -17.60 29.33
CA GLN A 931 27.87 -17.86 27.91
C GLN A 931 27.54 -19.33 27.55
N VAL A 932 26.40 -19.55 26.91
CA VAL A 932 25.88 -20.87 26.52
C VAL A 932 26.30 -21.28 25.11
N VAL A 933 26.59 -20.31 24.24
CA VAL A 933 27.11 -20.54 22.87
C VAL A 933 28.34 -19.66 22.65
N ALA A 934 29.33 -20.20 21.96
CA ALA A 934 30.58 -19.50 21.65
C ALA A 934 30.96 -19.64 20.18
N ASN A 935 31.28 -18.51 19.52
CA ASN A 935 31.74 -18.45 18.12
C ASN A 935 30.88 -19.29 17.13
N ALA A 936 29.55 -19.26 17.28
CA ALA A 936 28.63 -19.94 16.38
C ALA A 936 28.61 -19.29 14.99
N PRO A 937 28.41 -20.06 13.91
CA PRO A 937 28.15 -19.52 12.58
C PRO A 937 26.78 -18.86 12.51
N THR A 938 26.71 -17.72 11.82
CA THR A 938 25.45 -17.26 11.20
C THR A 938 25.29 -17.90 9.81
N TRP A 939 24.07 -17.87 9.28
CA TRP A 939 23.77 -18.30 7.92
C TRP A 939 23.92 -17.16 6.90
N ALA A 940 24.12 -17.52 5.64
CA ALA A 940 23.91 -16.59 4.53
C ALA A 940 22.40 -16.46 4.30
N ALA A 941 21.87 -15.26 4.51
CA ALA A 941 20.45 -14.94 4.51
C ALA A 941 20.21 -13.70 3.62
N GLY A 942 19.08 -13.68 2.92
CA GLY A 942 18.57 -12.46 2.30
C GLY A 942 17.86 -11.57 3.32
N SER A 943 17.33 -10.46 2.86
CA SER A 943 16.45 -9.57 3.64
C SER A 943 15.22 -10.32 4.17
N GLU A 944 14.71 -9.93 5.34
CA GLU A 944 13.62 -10.60 6.10
C GLU A 944 13.83 -12.09 6.46
N ARG A 945 15.05 -12.64 6.28
CA ARG A 945 15.35 -14.07 6.47
C ARG A 945 16.22 -14.35 7.68
N THR A 946 16.06 -15.54 8.25
CA THR A 946 16.74 -15.96 9.49
C THR A 946 18.25 -16.14 9.27
N THR A 947 19.05 -15.40 10.05
CA THR A 947 20.52 -15.47 10.05
C THR A 947 21.09 -16.25 11.23
N PHE A 948 20.34 -16.35 12.34
CA PHE A 948 20.73 -17.10 13.54
C PHE A 948 19.50 -17.51 14.37
N THR A 949 19.57 -18.62 15.10
CA THR A 949 18.54 -19.05 16.07
C THR A 949 19.15 -19.47 17.40
N LEU A 950 18.59 -19.01 18.52
CA LEU A 950 18.88 -19.54 19.86
C LEU A 950 17.58 -20.08 20.47
N ARG A 951 17.43 -21.40 20.50
CA ARG A 951 16.20 -22.08 20.95
C ARG A 951 16.49 -23.20 21.94
N GLY A 952 15.45 -23.66 22.64
CA GLY A 952 15.55 -24.74 23.63
C GLY A 952 16.03 -24.27 25.01
N LEU A 953 15.88 -22.98 25.32
CA LEU A 953 15.97 -22.48 26.68
C LEU A 953 14.82 -23.06 27.53
N PRO A 954 14.94 -23.11 28.87
CA PRO A 954 13.80 -23.37 29.74
C PRO A 954 12.62 -22.43 29.45
N ALA A 955 11.40 -22.85 29.79
CA ALA A 955 10.25 -21.95 29.73
C ALA A 955 10.32 -20.96 30.92
N GLY A 956 10.62 -19.70 30.65
CA GLY A 956 10.77 -18.67 31.69
C GLY A 956 11.15 -17.30 31.12
N GLU A 957 11.45 -16.36 32.02
CA GLU A 957 12.09 -15.10 31.68
C GLU A 957 13.59 -15.33 31.46
N HIS A 958 14.14 -14.76 30.39
CA HIS A 958 15.56 -14.83 30.03
C HIS A 958 16.07 -13.48 29.55
N THR A 959 17.26 -13.08 30.02
CA THR A 959 18.03 -11.97 29.43
C THR A 959 19.11 -12.55 28.52
N VAL A 960 19.01 -12.25 27.22
CA VAL A 960 19.94 -12.76 26.21
C VAL A 960 20.77 -11.61 25.64
N THR A 961 22.09 -11.75 25.71
CA THR A 961 23.05 -10.91 24.95
C THR A 961 23.65 -11.74 23.81
N LEU A 962 23.44 -11.28 22.57
CA LEU A 962 24.15 -11.76 21.38
C LEU A 962 25.33 -10.84 21.10
N ARG A 963 26.53 -11.39 20.92
CA ARG A 963 27.78 -10.62 20.78
C ARG A 963 28.62 -11.10 19.61
N THR A 964 29.11 -10.18 18.78
CA THR A 964 29.97 -10.51 17.63
C THR A 964 31.32 -11.10 18.10
N ALA A 965 31.60 -12.34 17.71
CA ALA A 965 32.82 -13.07 18.08
C ALA A 965 33.99 -12.79 17.14
N ASN A 966 33.74 -12.21 15.95
CA ASN A 966 34.71 -11.74 14.96
C ASN A 966 34.33 -10.33 14.42
N ASP A 967 35.19 -9.77 13.57
CA ASP A 967 35.04 -8.42 13.00
C ASP A 967 34.18 -8.35 11.73
N ALA A 968 33.43 -9.42 11.42
CA ALA A 968 32.50 -9.45 10.30
C ALA A 968 31.15 -8.85 10.72
N VAL A 969 30.54 -8.06 9.82
CA VAL A 969 29.30 -7.33 10.10
C VAL A 969 28.12 -8.30 10.23
N LEU A 970 27.42 -8.25 11.36
CA LEU A 970 26.05 -8.72 11.50
C LEU A 970 25.10 -7.57 11.18
N ASN A 971 24.12 -7.83 10.32
CA ASN A 971 22.91 -7.01 10.17
C ASN A 971 21.80 -7.63 11.02
N VAL A 972 21.25 -6.86 11.96
CA VAL A 972 19.99 -7.18 12.66
C VAL A 972 18.91 -6.30 12.04
N ASP A 973 18.00 -6.97 11.33
CA ASP A 973 16.86 -6.39 10.62
C ASP A 973 15.62 -6.53 11.53
N ALA A 974 15.41 -7.72 12.10
CA ALA A 974 14.42 -7.96 13.14
C ALA A 974 14.81 -9.10 14.10
N VAL A 975 14.09 -9.22 15.22
CA VAL A 975 14.28 -10.21 16.29
C VAL A 975 12.96 -10.93 16.58
N GLY A 976 12.87 -12.22 16.27
CA GLY A 976 11.69 -13.06 16.53
C GLY A 976 11.74 -13.76 17.88
N ILE A 977 10.67 -13.67 18.67
CA ILE A 977 10.59 -14.24 20.03
C ILE A 977 9.81 -15.55 20.04
N VAL A 978 10.42 -16.62 20.54
CA VAL A 978 9.83 -17.96 20.60
C VAL A 978 9.14 -18.15 21.97
N PRO A 979 7.82 -18.38 22.04
CA PRO A 979 7.07 -18.46 23.30
C PRO A 979 7.50 -19.60 24.23
N ALA A 980 6.87 -19.64 25.41
CA ALA A 980 6.90 -20.77 26.35
C ALA A 980 6.17 -22.00 25.75
N GLY A 981 6.80 -22.64 24.75
CA GLY A 981 6.20 -23.62 23.85
C GLY A 981 6.92 -24.97 23.79
N THR A 982 6.44 -25.86 22.92
CA THR A 982 6.68 -27.31 22.99
C THR A 982 7.87 -27.84 22.17
N ASP A 983 8.86 -26.99 21.81
CA ASP A 983 10.11 -27.41 21.13
C ASP A 983 10.84 -28.47 21.97
N SER A 984 10.68 -29.75 21.60
CA SER A 984 11.03 -30.90 22.45
C SER A 984 12.52 -31.28 22.46
N GLY A 985 13.41 -30.29 22.63
CA GLY A 985 14.85 -30.46 22.90
C GLY A 985 15.67 -31.12 21.77
N ALA A 986 15.09 -31.32 20.58
CA ALA A 986 15.70 -32.10 19.51
C ALA A 986 16.83 -31.37 18.74
N SER A 987 16.98 -30.06 18.90
CA SER A 987 17.94 -29.20 18.21
C SER A 987 19.30 -29.09 18.92
N THR A 988 19.85 -30.20 19.42
CA THR A 988 21.24 -30.22 19.92
C THR A 988 22.21 -29.98 18.75
N PRO A 989 23.08 -28.95 18.77
CA PRO A 989 24.07 -28.75 17.72
C PRO A 989 25.07 -29.94 17.70
N PRO A 990 25.59 -30.33 16.53
CA PRO A 990 26.41 -31.53 16.41
C PRO A 990 27.74 -31.38 17.14
N HIS A 991 27.87 -32.04 18.31
CA HIS A 991 29.14 -32.15 19.01
C HIS A 991 30.21 -32.77 18.08
N CYS A 992 31.32 -32.05 17.87
CA CYS A 992 32.47 -32.50 17.09
C CYS A 992 33.25 -33.62 17.81
N GLY A 993 32.67 -34.83 17.85
CA GLY A 993 33.31 -36.03 18.35
C GLY A 993 34.53 -36.40 17.50
N ARG A 994 35.73 -36.20 18.07
CA ARG A 994 36.99 -36.64 17.44
C ARG A 994 36.95 -38.16 17.19
N ARG A 995 37.14 -38.57 15.94
CA ARG A 995 37.30 -39.99 15.58
C ARG A 995 38.61 -40.55 16.17
N SER A 996 38.51 -41.76 16.73
CA SER A 996 39.62 -42.70 16.94
C SER A 996 39.14 -44.11 16.58
N PRO A 997 39.98 -44.99 16.01
CA PRO A 997 39.56 -46.27 15.45
C PRO A 997 39.32 -47.35 16.53
N PRO A 998 38.53 -48.40 16.22
CA PRO A 998 38.08 -49.39 17.20
C PRO A 998 39.06 -50.58 17.38
N PRO A 999 39.08 -51.19 18.57
CA PRO A 999 39.43 -52.59 18.75
C PRO A 999 38.19 -53.49 18.82
N THR A 1000 38.37 -54.74 18.39
CA THR A 1000 37.41 -55.85 18.39
C THR A 1000 36.90 -56.24 19.80
N GLY A 1001 35.62 -56.63 19.90
CA GLY A 1001 35.07 -57.33 21.07
C GLY A 1001 33.69 -57.92 20.78
N SER A 1002 33.38 -59.11 21.30
CA SER A 1002 32.14 -59.84 20.99
C SER A 1002 31.41 -60.34 22.24
N CYS A 1003 30.16 -60.77 22.04
CA CYS A 1003 29.37 -61.64 22.91
C CYS A 1003 28.83 -61.11 24.26
N SER A 1004 27.49 -61.01 24.28
CA SER A 1004 26.59 -61.75 25.21
C SER A 1004 25.99 -61.05 26.45
N ARG A 1005 24.65 -61.16 26.50
CA ARG A 1005 23.74 -61.33 27.66
C ARG A 1005 24.32 -61.16 29.08
N SER A 1006 23.73 -60.25 29.86
CA SER A 1006 22.69 -60.60 30.87
C SER A 1006 22.28 -59.40 31.74
N GLY A 1007 21.13 -59.52 32.43
CA GLY A 1007 20.77 -58.72 33.61
C GLY A 1007 20.38 -59.69 34.75
N PRO A 1008 19.49 -59.34 35.70
CA PRO A 1008 18.86 -58.04 36.00
C PRO A 1008 18.80 -57.75 37.54
N ARG A 1009 17.88 -56.88 38.00
CA ARG A 1009 17.37 -56.72 39.41
C ARG A 1009 18.27 -55.85 40.34
N ARG A 1010 17.84 -55.27 41.49
CA ARG A 1010 16.58 -55.41 42.30
C ARG A 1010 16.31 -54.24 43.29
N ARG A 1011 15.03 -53.83 43.45
CA ARG A 1011 14.26 -53.38 44.67
C ARG A 1011 14.79 -52.35 45.72
N GLY A 1012 13.90 -51.41 46.09
CA GLY A 1012 13.70 -50.82 47.45
C GLY A 1012 12.85 -49.53 47.41
N ARG A 1013 11.59 -49.41 47.89
CA ARG A 1013 11.01 -49.31 49.27
C ARG A 1013 11.51 -48.13 50.14
N ARG A 1014 10.73 -47.48 51.05
CA ARG A 1014 9.31 -46.99 51.13
C ARG A 1014 9.03 -46.42 52.56
N SER A 1015 8.71 -45.12 52.72
CA SER A 1015 8.10 -44.47 53.93
C SER A 1015 7.88 -42.95 53.61
N ARG A 1016 6.87 -42.15 54.02
CA ARG A 1016 5.96 -41.99 55.19
C ARG A 1016 6.62 -41.43 56.48
N ALA A 1017 6.09 -40.42 57.20
CA ALA A 1017 4.86 -39.58 57.01
C ALA A 1017 4.81 -38.34 57.96
N SER A 1018 3.88 -37.37 57.68
CA SER A 1018 3.21 -36.42 58.63
C SER A 1018 4.05 -35.33 59.36
N ALA A 1019 3.52 -34.17 59.82
CA ALA A 1019 2.17 -33.52 59.70
C ALA A 1019 2.17 -32.02 60.15
N ARG A 1020 0.99 -31.37 60.03
CA ARG A 1020 0.48 -30.12 60.70
C ARG A 1020 0.51 -28.77 59.93
N ARG A 1021 -0.35 -27.86 60.41
CA ARG A 1021 -0.83 -26.57 59.86
C ARG A 1021 -0.54 -25.41 60.84
N PRO A 1022 -0.38 -24.17 60.37
CA PRO A 1022 -1.44 -23.13 60.40
C PRO A 1022 -1.94 -22.77 58.97
N ALA A 1023 -2.72 -21.73 58.61
CA ALA A 1023 -3.72 -20.83 59.26
C ALA A 1023 -4.60 -20.20 58.14
N ARG A 1024 -5.26 -19.05 58.38
CA ARG A 1024 -5.87 -18.09 57.42
C ARG A 1024 -5.92 -16.69 58.09
N PRO A 1025 -6.13 -15.56 57.37
CA PRO A 1025 -7.50 -15.13 57.05
C PRO A 1025 -7.65 -14.49 55.64
N SER A 1026 -8.86 -13.99 55.37
CA SER A 1026 -9.26 -13.21 54.18
C SER A 1026 -10.20 -12.08 54.64
N PRO A 1027 -10.44 -11.04 53.83
CA PRO A 1027 -11.70 -10.32 53.81
C PRO A 1027 -12.41 -10.37 52.43
N ASP A 1028 -13.68 -9.99 52.41
CA ASP A 1028 -14.62 -10.16 51.29
C ASP A 1028 -14.89 -8.88 50.46
N PRO A 1029 -15.48 -8.99 49.24
CA PRO A 1029 -15.85 -7.86 48.37
C PRO A 1029 -17.31 -7.37 48.53
N PRO A 1030 -17.68 -6.20 47.97
CA PRO A 1030 -19.05 -5.70 47.92
C PRO A 1030 -19.88 -6.23 46.71
N ARG A 1031 -21.22 -6.11 46.83
CA ARG A 1031 -22.25 -6.31 45.78
C ARG A 1031 -22.79 -4.92 45.37
N SER A 1032 -23.82 -4.63 44.54
CA SER A 1032 -24.99 -5.33 43.93
C SER A 1032 -25.58 -4.38 42.81
N ALA A 1033 -26.73 -4.54 42.14
CA ALA A 1033 -27.89 -5.44 42.26
C ALA A 1033 -28.65 -5.68 40.91
N SER A 1034 -28.64 -6.92 40.42
CA SER A 1034 -29.80 -7.71 39.93
C SER A 1034 -31.12 -7.06 39.45
N MET A 1035 -31.69 -7.62 38.37
CA MET A 1035 -33.10 -8.05 38.33
C MET A 1035 -33.29 -9.41 37.63
N ARG A 1036 -34.40 -10.09 37.93
CA ARG A 1036 -34.70 -11.47 37.50
C ARG A 1036 -36.21 -11.73 37.51
N ARG A 1037 -36.74 -12.42 36.49
CA ARG A 1037 -37.97 -13.26 36.47
C ARG A 1037 -37.97 -14.04 35.16
N GLU A 1038 -37.60 -15.32 35.12
CA GLU A 1038 -38.41 -16.52 35.46
C GLU A 1038 -39.28 -17.06 34.31
N ARG A 1039 -38.65 -17.92 33.49
CA ARG A 1039 -39.07 -19.29 33.09
C ARG A 1039 -40.50 -19.73 33.46
N PRO A 1040 -41.21 -20.48 32.56
CA PRO A 1040 -40.97 -21.93 32.52
C PRO A 1040 -40.88 -22.59 31.13
N ARG A 1041 -40.48 -23.87 31.16
CA ARG A 1041 -40.22 -24.77 30.01
C ARG A 1041 -41.51 -25.20 29.30
N ARG A 1042 -41.43 -25.51 27.99
CA ARG A 1042 -41.97 -26.75 27.38
C ARG A 1042 -41.51 -26.95 25.93
N SER A 1043 -40.97 -28.15 25.65
CA SER A 1043 -41.19 -28.88 24.39
C SER A 1043 -42.28 -29.93 24.71
N PRO A 1044 -43.04 -30.49 23.73
CA PRO A 1044 -42.48 -31.45 22.77
C PRO A 1044 -43.15 -31.52 21.38
N ALA A 1045 -42.66 -32.47 20.57
CA ALA A 1045 -43.36 -33.26 19.54
C ALA A 1045 -43.77 -32.63 18.20
N SER A 1046 -43.24 -33.21 17.12
CA SER A 1046 -43.87 -33.29 15.79
C SER A 1046 -45.06 -34.26 15.83
N PRO A 1047 -46.06 -34.09 14.95
CA PRO A 1047 -46.42 -35.21 14.06
C PRO A 1047 -46.85 -34.82 12.63
N THR A 1048 -46.59 -35.75 11.70
CA THR A 1048 -47.16 -35.88 10.34
C THR A 1048 -48.51 -36.64 10.37
N PRO A 1049 -49.25 -36.90 9.24
CA PRO A 1049 -49.29 -36.28 7.89
C PRO A 1049 -50.71 -36.11 7.25
N LEU A 1050 -50.79 -35.52 6.03
CA LEU A 1050 -51.79 -35.80 4.94
C LEU A 1050 -53.29 -35.46 5.17
N PRO A 1051 -54.24 -35.60 4.19
CA PRO A 1051 -54.15 -35.79 2.71
C PRO A 1051 -55.05 -34.87 1.83
N GLY A 1052 -54.86 -34.92 0.49
CA GLY A 1052 -55.83 -34.46 -0.54
C GLY A 1052 -55.12 -34.06 -1.86
N SER A 1053 -54.98 -34.87 -2.92
CA SER A 1053 -55.95 -35.58 -3.78
C SER A 1053 -56.83 -34.61 -4.61
N CYS A 1054 -56.93 -34.68 -5.95
CA CYS A 1054 -56.32 -35.58 -6.96
C CYS A 1054 -56.32 -34.85 -8.36
N ARG A 1055 -56.43 -35.37 -9.60
CA ARG A 1055 -56.82 -36.69 -10.16
C ARG A 1055 -56.42 -36.88 -11.67
N ARG A 1056 -55.46 -37.79 -11.95
CA ARG A 1056 -55.15 -38.45 -13.27
C ARG A 1056 -54.49 -37.62 -14.40
N GLY A 1057 -53.68 -38.23 -15.29
CA GLY A 1057 -53.14 -39.60 -15.26
C GLY A 1057 -52.37 -40.08 -16.50
N SER A 1058 -51.77 -41.30 -16.39
CA SER A 1058 -51.22 -42.22 -17.42
C SER A 1058 -50.17 -41.68 -18.44
N ALA A 1059 -48.91 -42.14 -18.49
CA ALA A 1059 -48.36 -43.51 -18.72
C ALA A 1059 -48.43 -43.98 -20.20
N ALA A 1060 -47.47 -44.73 -20.79
CA ALA A 1060 -46.33 -45.50 -20.24
C ALA A 1060 -45.14 -45.69 -21.24
N THR A 1061 -44.05 -46.33 -20.78
CA THR A 1061 -43.07 -47.28 -21.44
C THR A 1061 -43.04 -47.46 -22.99
N SER A 1062 -41.95 -47.81 -23.71
CA SER A 1062 -40.79 -48.71 -23.46
C SER A 1062 -39.68 -48.53 -24.56
N ALA A 1063 -38.36 -48.45 -24.27
CA ALA A 1063 -37.33 -49.52 -24.21
C ALA A 1063 -36.69 -50.05 -25.55
N THR A 1064 -35.34 -50.19 -25.57
CA THR A 1064 -34.45 -51.02 -26.46
C THR A 1064 -34.40 -50.71 -27.98
N SER A 1065 -33.35 -51.02 -28.80
CA SER A 1065 -32.02 -51.67 -28.61
C SER A 1065 -31.02 -51.44 -29.78
N VAL A 1066 -29.71 -51.35 -29.47
CA VAL A 1066 -28.49 -51.89 -30.15
C VAL A 1066 -28.41 -52.05 -31.70
N SER A 1067 -27.36 -51.49 -32.36
CA SER A 1067 -26.37 -52.19 -33.28
C SER A 1067 -25.65 -51.29 -34.32
N HIS A 1068 -24.51 -51.77 -34.85
CA HIS A 1068 -23.67 -51.27 -35.97
C HIS A 1068 -23.94 -52.12 -37.24
N PRO A 1069 -23.65 -51.71 -38.52
CA PRO A 1069 -22.29 -51.39 -39.01
C PRO A 1069 -22.18 -50.40 -40.22
N ALA A 1070 -20.96 -50.28 -40.81
CA ALA A 1070 -20.65 -49.57 -42.07
C ALA A 1070 -20.61 -50.53 -43.30
N PRO A 1071 -20.62 -50.04 -44.57
CA PRO A 1071 -19.35 -49.69 -45.27
C PRO A 1071 -19.44 -48.53 -46.33
N GLY A 1072 -18.32 -48.20 -47.00
CA GLY A 1072 -18.22 -47.31 -48.19
C GLY A 1072 -18.52 -48.01 -49.54
N PRO A 1073 -18.09 -47.52 -50.74
CA PRO A 1073 -16.70 -47.02 -51.00
C PRO A 1073 -16.41 -46.02 -52.18
N ARG A 1074 -15.18 -45.45 -52.20
CA ARG A 1074 -14.32 -45.06 -53.38
C ARG A 1074 -14.79 -43.95 -54.34
N ASP A 1075 -13.94 -43.31 -55.16
CA ASP A 1075 -12.50 -43.41 -55.57
C ASP A 1075 -12.04 -41.94 -55.91
N CYS A 1076 -10.80 -41.44 -56.13
CA CYS A 1076 -9.35 -41.79 -56.12
C CYS A 1076 -8.58 -40.45 -56.51
N ARG A 1077 -7.27 -40.17 -56.71
CA ARG A 1077 -5.86 -40.70 -56.80
C ARG A 1077 -4.92 -39.47 -56.54
N ARG A 1078 -3.59 -39.47 -56.26
CA ARG A 1078 -2.52 -40.44 -55.90
C ARG A 1078 -1.25 -39.64 -55.46
N ARG A 1079 -0.59 -40.02 -54.35
CA ARG A 1079 0.89 -39.98 -54.10
C ARG A 1079 1.66 -38.63 -54.13
N TRP A 1080 2.82 -38.42 -53.45
CA TRP A 1080 3.52 -39.13 -52.35
C TRP A 1080 4.45 -38.16 -51.55
N SER A 1081 5.27 -38.71 -50.66
CA SER A 1081 5.93 -38.09 -49.49
C SER A 1081 7.26 -37.31 -49.67
N SER A 1082 7.59 -36.58 -48.59
CA SER A 1082 8.89 -36.50 -47.87
C SER A 1082 10.06 -35.59 -48.30
N THR A 1083 10.70 -35.04 -47.23
CA THR A 1083 12.10 -34.58 -47.03
C THR A 1083 12.58 -33.20 -47.49
N GLU A 1084 13.40 -32.60 -46.61
CA GLU A 1084 14.26 -31.40 -46.77
C GLU A 1084 15.56 -31.75 -47.58
N PRO A 1085 16.64 -30.92 -47.69
CA PRO A 1085 16.87 -29.56 -47.17
C PRO A 1085 17.63 -28.55 -48.08
N SER A 1086 17.76 -27.32 -47.58
CA SER A 1086 18.87 -26.36 -47.80
C SER A 1086 19.01 -25.63 -49.15
N GLY A 1087 19.59 -24.42 -49.11
CA GLY A 1087 19.94 -23.64 -50.31
C GLY A 1087 20.56 -22.27 -50.00
N ARG A 1088 21.91 -22.16 -50.01
CA ARG A 1088 22.64 -20.94 -49.63
C ARG A 1088 23.33 -20.25 -50.82
N SER A 1089 22.85 -19.05 -51.17
CA SER A 1089 23.64 -17.85 -51.54
C SER A 1089 24.41 -17.76 -52.89
N ARG A 1090 24.66 -16.49 -53.27
CA ARG A 1090 25.59 -15.95 -54.31
C ARG A 1090 25.08 -16.00 -55.77
N GLY A 1091 25.27 -14.96 -56.59
CA GLY A 1091 25.69 -13.57 -56.31
C GLY A 1091 26.48 -12.88 -57.44
N THR A 1092 26.93 -11.64 -57.18
CA THR A 1092 27.84 -10.80 -58.01
C THR A 1092 27.21 -10.17 -59.28
N ARG A 1093 27.70 -9.06 -59.89
CA ARG A 1093 28.96 -8.28 -59.71
C ARG A 1093 28.89 -6.85 -60.34
N ALA A 1094 29.47 -5.83 -59.67
CA ALA A 1094 30.24 -4.70 -60.25
C ALA A 1094 29.55 -3.64 -61.19
N ARG A 1095 30.03 -2.39 -61.44
CA ARG A 1095 31.05 -1.49 -60.80
C ARG A 1095 31.01 -0.02 -61.35
N ARG A 1096 31.57 0.92 -60.56
CA ARG A 1096 32.40 2.14 -60.90
C ARG A 1096 31.80 3.55 -61.23
N ARG A 1097 32.35 4.55 -60.47
CA ARG A 1097 32.68 5.98 -60.78
C ARG A 1097 31.49 6.97 -60.94
N ARG A 1098 31.46 8.21 -60.37
CA ARG A 1098 32.39 9.39 -60.21
C ARG A 1098 32.58 10.20 -61.52
N SER A 1099 32.44 11.55 -61.62
CA SER A 1099 31.98 12.62 -60.66
C SER A 1099 31.36 13.88 -61.39
N PRO A 1100 31.73 15.17 -61.16
CA PRO A 1100 30.88 16.31 -60.67
C PRO A 1100 30.64 17.43 -61.76
N PRO A 1101 30.32 18.77 -61.52
CA PRO A 1101 30.18 19.62 -60.29
C PRO A 1101 29.18 20.86 -60.23
N ARG A 1102 29.02 21.45 -59.01
CA ARG A 1102 28.93 22.92 -58.61
C ARG A 1102 27.73 23.89 -58.92
N ARG A 1103 27.21 24.51 -57.82
CA ARG A 1103 26.85 25.97 -57.56
C ARG A 1103 25.69 26.66 -58.34
N SER A 1104 25.00 27.75 -57.90
CA SER A 1104 24.83 28.50 -56.61
C SER A 1104 23.75 29.63 -56.66
N SER A 1105 23.16 30.06 -55.50
CA SER A 1105 22.52 31.39 -55.17
C SER A 1105 21.27 31.92 -55.96
N ALA A 1106 20.41 32.87 -55.51
CA ALA A 1106 19.92 33.36 -54.19
C ALA A 1106 18.78 34.44 -54.32
N ARG A 1107 18.06 34.76 -53.21
CA ARG A 1107 17.20 35.97 -52.89
C ARG A 1107 15.69 36.09 -53.33
N ARG A 1108 15.00 37.03 -52.62
CA ARG A 1108 13.56 37.50 -52.55
C ARG A 1108 13.24 38.62 -53.62
N PRO A 1109 12.02 39.25 -53.78
CA PRO A 1109 10.91 39.56 -52.82
C PRO A 1109 9.41 39.58 -53.35
N SER A 1110 8.50 40.24 -52.60
CA SER A 1110 7.00 40.45 -52.75
C SER A 1110 6.59 41.62 -53.71
N PRO A 1111 5.32 42.16 -53.86
CA PRO A 1111 4.10 42.28 -52.99
C PRO A 1111 2.69 42.02 -53.67
N ALA A 1112 1.60 42.82 -53.42
CA ALA A 1112 0.17 42.36 -53.44
C ALA A 1112 -1.00 43.33 -53.93
N ALA A 1113 -2.23 42.75 -54.09
CA ALA A 1113 -3.63 43.34 -54.16
C ALA A 1113 -4.07 44.15 -55.44
N PRO A 1114 -5.35 44.63 -55.68
CA PRO A 1114 -6.68 44.55 -54.98
C PRO A 1114 -7.96 44.19 -55.89
N PRO A 1115 -9.16 44.88 -55.96
CA PRO A 1115 -10.45 44.64 -55.20
C PRO A 1115 -11.88 44.71 -55.92
N ARG A 1116 -13.00 44.60 -55.14
CA ARG A 1116 -14.47 44.99 -55.34
C ARG A 1116 -15.48 43.86 -55.73
N ARG A 1117 -16.85 43.92 -55.66
CA ARG A 1117 -17.91 44.98 -55.43
C ARG A 1117 -19.23 44.42 -54.73
N SER A 1118 -20.44 45.02 -54.91
CA SER A 1118 -21.77 44.70 -54.25
C SER A 1118 -23.00 45.21 -55.05
N PRO A 1119 -24.29 44.84 -54.73
CA PRO A 1119 -25.33 45.83 -54.28
C PRO A 1119 -26.44 45.32 -53.27
N ARG A 1120 -27.61 46.02 -53.17
CA ARG A 1120 -28.62 46.19 -52.06
C ARG A 1120 -30.09 45.73 -52.44
N PRO A 1121 -31.25 45.96 -51.71
CA PRO A 1121 -31.62 46.95 -50.63
C PRO A 1121 -32.66 46.58 -49.48
N ALA A 1122 -32.92 47.54 -48.55
CA ALA A 1122 -34.15 47.79 -47.71
C ALA A 1122 -34.51 46.79 -46.55
N SER A 1123 -35.27 47.08 -45.45
CA SER A 1123 -35.74 48.28 -44.67
C SER A 1123 -36.69 47.80 -43.51
N SER A 1124 -37.05 48.44 -42.37
CA SER A 1124 -36.59 49.59 -41.52
C SER A 1124 -37.52 49.77 -40.27
N SER A 1125 -37.29 50.77 -39.37
CA SER A 1125 -38.16 51.30 -38.25
C SER A 1125 -37.97 50.75 -36.80
N ALA A 1126 -38.59 51.40 -35.78
CA ALA A 1126 -38.38 51.18 -34.34
C ALA A 1126 -39.55 51.62 -33.41
N SER A 1127 -39.73 50.95 -32.26
CA SER A 1127 -40.35 51.37 -30.94
C SER A 1127 -41.73 52.09 -30.90
N PRO A 1128 -42.35 52.34 -29.71
CA PRO A 1128 -42.41 51.62 -28.41
C PRO A 1128 -43.87 51.23 -28.02
N TRP A 1129 -44.13 50.53 -26.89
CA TRP A 1129 -45.48 50.50 -26.24
C TRP A 1129 -45.45 50.36 -24.70
N ARG A 1130 -46.62 50.57 -24.07
CA ARG A 1130 -46.83 50.80 -22.62
C ARG A 1130 -48.05 50.04 -22.07
N CYS A 1131 -48.02 49.76 -20.75
CA CYS A 1131 -49.14 49.77 -19.79
C CYS A 1131 -50.35 48.78 -19.91
N SER A 1132 -50.42 47.90 -18.88
CA SER A 1132 -51.51 47.76 -17.88
C SER A 1132 -52.82 46.97 -18.11
N SER A 1133 -53.06 46.10 -17.10
CA SER A 1133 -54.35 45.76 -16.41
C SER A 1133 -55.38 44.80 -17.04
N LEU A 1134 -55.71 43.74 -16.29
CA LEU A 1134 -57.00 43.60 -15.59
C LEU A 1134 -56.98 42.47 -14.52
N ARG A 1135 -58.01 42.40 -13.66
CA ARG A 1135 -58.23 41.42 -12.55
C ARG A 1135 -59.51 40.61 -12.83
N PRO A 1136 -59.61 39.35 -12.34
CA PRO A 1136 -60.27 39.05 -11.04
C PRO A 1136 -59.60 37.87 -10.27
N THR A 1137 -59.91 37.48 -9.01
CA THR A 1137 -60.44 38.12 -7.78
C THR A 1137 -60.20 37.16 -6.59
N CYS A 1138 -59.89 37.69 -5.39
CA CYS A 1138 -60.15 37.13 -4.03
C CYS A 1138 -59.65 35.69 -3.68
N ALA A 1139 -58.94 35.44 -2.56
CA ALA A 1139 -58.50 36.28 -1.43
C ALA A 1139 -57.29 35.57 -0.73
N THR A 1140 -56.77 35.83 0.50
CA THR A 1140 -57.24 36.59 1.68
C THR A 1140 -56.07 37.09 2.55
N SER A 1141 -56.34 37.38 3.83
CA SER A 1141 -55.52 37.78 4.99
C SER A 1141 -54.55 36.71 5.54
N SER A 1142 -53.50 37.01 6.33
CA SER A 1142 -52.84 38.30 6.66
C SER A 1142 -51.59 38.11 7.56
N THR A 1143 -50.53 38.89 7.31
CA THR A 1143 -49.44 39.27 8.26
C THR A 1143 -49.92 40.38 9.23
N PRO A 1144 -49.26 40.75 10.37
CA PRO A 1144 -47.79 41.03 10.47
C PRO A 1144 -47.01 40.87 11.82
N ALA A 1145 -45.67 40.88 11.69
CA ALA A 1145 -44.64 41.46 12.58
C ALA A 1145 -44.34 40.89 14.01
N PRO A 1146 -43.07 41.02 14.50
CA PRO A 1146 -42.59 40.54 15.82
C PRO A 1146 -42.54 41.65 16.91
N PRO A 1147 -42.14 41.35 18.17
CA PRO A 1147 -40.74 41.60 18.58
C PRO A 1147 -40.14 40.67 19.69
N ALA A 1148 -38.84 40.87 19.94
CA ALA A 1148 -37.92 40.08 20.78
C ALA A 1148 -38.16 40.02 22.31
N ARG A 1149 -37.55 39.01 22.97
CA ARG A 1149 -36.84 39.14 24.27
C ARG A 1149 -36.01 37.91 24.67
N ALA A 1150 -34.85 38.16 25.29
CA ALA A 1150 -34.11 37.23 26.17
C ALA A 1150 -34.42 37.59 27.66
N PRO A 1151 -34.02 36.83 28.73
CA PRO A 1151 -32.69 36.23 28.94
C PRO A 1151 -32.64 34.82 29.61
N ARG A 1152 -31.40 34.37 29.92
CA ARG A 1152 -30.94 33.19 30.70
C ARG A 1152 -31.48 33.16 32.17
N PRO A 1153 -31.10 32.21 33.09
CA PRO A 1153 -30.31 30.95 32.97
C PRO A 1153 -30.86 29.71 33.75
N ARG A 1154 -30.28 28.51 33.52
CA ARG A 1154 -29.64 27.59 34.53
C ARG A 1154 -29.72 26.09 34.21
N THR A 1155 -28.59 25.41 34.45
CA THR A 1155 -28.36 23.97 34.66
C THR A 1155 -28.76 23.55 36.09
N PRO A 1156 -28.62 22.28 36.56
CA PRO A 1156 -28.06 21.08 35.91
C PRO A 1156 -28.90 19.78 36.02
N ARG A 1157 -28.59 18.81 35.15
CA ARG A 1157 -28.11 17.50 35.61
C ARG A 1157 -27.30 16.78 34.54
#